data_AF-A0A3Q0FBX3-F1
#
_entry.id   AF-A0A3Q0FBX3-F1
#
_cell.length_a   1.000
_cell.length_b   1.000
_cell.length_c   1.000
_cell.angle_alpha   90.00
_cell.angle_beta   90.00
_cell.angle_gamma   90.00
#
_symmetry.space_group_name_H-M   'P 1'
#
loop_
_entity.id
_entity.type
_entity.pdbx_description
1 polymer ?
#
loop_
_entity_poly.entity_id
_entity_poly.type
_entity_poly.pdbx_seq_one_letter_code
_entity_poly.pdbx_strand_id
1 'polypeptide(L)'
;MSMIETPAVHHLSGGATDHHRHSSKRKLDEEDDGDFSDLVCVRMRKEEAVNSWSSSSGASGAAGSGCSVAVQKPRSHIQFFVRMMSAGNTIVMQAFPEDSVKSIHERIQSMKGIPVFEQRLIYRGKQLQWEQTLAECSIQNDANLQLVGRMRSTEHPQAWQIINDMVSLVYRLCCGETVHDSLKTIKGLITSYLNMTPRIDNESASGYFQIFMSSSAPDVLVMLYVSPYAGNKDCAESSVRHFLSSCRNTLSKALHGQCACVVLEFCKLLRRVGSNDPLYLYCRSTFGSLLETAGVSYAGSDNAKGLVLIKDIFPFVFELVNCLLMDLDSSMESHRAVGPLSNDVVDFTAFLVPLRTGIKEQQAVNGSMAQDKSNKDLLHAKEIEYLHCLYMQLLNKIDQCLQKMDQSLAGQEMMEGDNLYPGWSHYLSILKELYQISKLYDGAEEKLWSVLRRHRNVVCLLIVRYAKRTDEHQWILEHRFVTNFESRRHLAMMMFPEVKEDYEELHEMLIDRSQLLAESFEYIARAEPESLHAGLFMEFKNEEATGPGVLREWFLLVCQAIFNPQNALFVACPTDRRRFFPNPASKVSHFAKGFADILSNSKLQQYFFQSLDLEDLDWMLHGSEDTLSVEDWKAHTEYNGYSETDIQISWFWEIVGSMTADQRKVLLFFWTSVKYLPVEGFRGLASRLYIYRSLEPGDRLPSSHTCFFRLCFPAYSSMAVMKERLELITQEHIGCSFGTW
;
A
#
# COMPACT_ATOMS: atom_id res chain seq x y z
N MET A 1 -0.88 -47.81 -30.22
CA MET A 1 0.38 -48.58 -30.30
C MET A 1 1.45 -47.72 -29.62
N SER A 2 2.26 -48.29 -28.70
CA SER A 2 3.09 -47.68 -27.60
C SER A 2 2.27 -47.11 -26.43
N MET A 3 2.11 -47.67 -25.23
CA MET A 3 2.84 -48.60 -24.33
C MET A 3 4.11 -48.04 -23.65
N ILE A 4 4.09 -48.11 -22.30
CA ILE A 4 5.19 -48.19 -21.31
C ILE A 4 5.63 -46.83 -20.68
N GLU A 5 5.77 -46.57 -19.37
CA GLU A 5 5.94 -47.39 -18.14
C GLU A 5 5.64 -46.56 -16.85
N THR A 6 5.18 -47.23 -15.79
CA THR A 6 5.30 -46.80 -14.37
C THR A 6 6.58 -47.37 -13.74
N PRO A 7 7.02 -46.86 -12.56
CA PRO A 7 7.54 -47.79 -11.57
C PRO A 7 7.00 -47.56 -10.15
N ALA A 8 6.39 -48.65 -9.67
CA ALA A 8 6.52 -49.37 -8.40
C ALA A 8 7.06 -48.70 -7.11
N VAL A 9 6.26 -48.99 -6.08
CA VAL A 9 6.46 -49.01 -4.62
C VAL A 9 7.46 -50.09 -4.16
N HIS A 10 8.15 -49.84 -3.04
CA HIS A 10 8.75 -50.91 -2.20
C HIS A 10 8.31 -50.78 -0.72
N HIS A 11 7.62 -51.84 -0.29
CA HIS A 11 7.45 -52.51 1.03
C HIS A 11 8.18 -51.95 2.27
N LEU A 12 7.63 -51.85 3.50
CA LEU A 12 6.69 -52.60 4.38
C LEU A 12 7.38 -53.23 5.60
N SER A 13 6.63 -53.22 6.72
CA SER A 13 6.79 -53.92 8.01
C SER A 13 7.68 -53.25 9.07
N GLY A 14 7.29 -53.15 10.35
CA GLY A 14 6.11 -53.65 11.08
C GLY A 14 6.50 -53.84 12.55
N GLY A 15 5.56 -53.62 13.49
CA GLY A 15 5.78 -53.98 14.90
C GLY A 15 4.90 -53.22 15.90
N ALA A 16 3.77 -53.82 16.25
CA ALA A 16 2.88 -53.41 17.34
C ALA A 16 3.36 -53.95 18.70
N THR A 17 3.05 -53.24 19.79
CA THR A 17 2.47 -53.81 21.02
C THR A 17 1.92 -52.74 21.97
N ASP A 18 1.03 -53.21 22.84
CA ASP A 18 -0.09 -52.59 23.53
C ASP A 18 0.20 -51.91 24.89
N HIS A 19 -0.81 -51.13 25.32
CA HIS A 19 -1.25 -50.81 26.69
C HIS A 19 -0.40 -49.91 27.64
N HIS A 20 -0.96 -48.75 28.01
CA HIS A 20 -1.52 -48.53 29.36
C HIS A 20 -2.37 -47.25 29.49
N ARG A 21 -3.55 -47.42 30.08
CA ARG A 21 -4.44 -46.38 30.64
C ARG A 21 -3.76 -45.60 31.77
N HIS A 22 -4.03 -44.30 31.91
CA HIS A 22 -4.71 -43.75 33.09
C HIS A 22 -5.17 -42.29 32.91
N SER A 23 -6.38 -42.05 33.44
CA SER A 23 -7.14 -40.80 33.48
C SER A 23 -6.62 -39.82 34.53
N SER A 24 -6.87 -38.51 34.39
CA SER A 24 -7.07 -37.62 35.53
C SER A 24 -7.99 -36.44 35.22
N LYS A 25 -9.17 -36.47 35.87
CA LYS A 25 -10.06 -35.34 36.19
C LYS A 25 -9.52 -34.59 37.42
N ARG A 26 -9.80 -33.28 37.53
CA ARG A 26 -10.32 -32.53 38.72
C ARG A 26 -10.26 -31.02 38.44
N LYS A 27 -11.40 -30.31 38.51
CA LYS A 27 -11.98 -29.52 39.63
C LYS A 27 -11.14 -28.26 39.95
N LEU A 28 -11.62 -27.04 39.65
CA LEU A 28 -12.60 -26.21 40.39
C LEU A 28 -12.23 -26.08 41.86
N ASP A 29 -11.75 -24.90 42.25
CA ASP A 29 -11.81 -24.37 43.62
C ASP A 29 -12.16 -22.88 43.57
N GLU A 30 -13.02 -22.51 44.53
CA GLU A 30 -13.64 -21.22 44.80
C GLU A 30 -12.75 -20.33 45.69
N GLU A 31 -13.25 -19.12 45.85
CA GLU A 31 -12.78 -17.94 46.59
C GLU A 31 -12.40 -18.17 48.06
N ASP A 32 -11.47 -17.34 48.57
CA ASP A 32 -11.46 -16.92 49.98
C ASP A 32 -10.89 -15.50 50.11
N ASP A 33 -11.65 -14.65 50.82
CA ASP A 33 -11.34 -13.29 51.23
C ASP A 33 -10.48 -13.31 52.51
N GLY A 34 -9.56 -12.36 52.69
CA GLY A 34 -8.80 -12.31 53.95
C GLY A 34 -7.71 -11.26 54.09
N ASP A 35 -8.14 -10.02 54.31
CA ASP A 35 -7.61 -9.08 55.30
C ASP A 35 -6.29 -8.30 55.10
N PHE A 36 -6.43 -7.00 55.39
CA PHE A 36 -5.43 -5.94 55.41
C PHE A 36 -4.85 -5.81 56.82
N SER A 37 -3.53 -5.67 56.98
CA SER A 37 -2.92 -4.66 57.87
C SER A 37 -1.38 -4.72 57.92
N ASP A 38 -0.82 -3.50 57.92
CA ASP A 38 0.40 -3.02 58.57
C ASP A 38 1.78 -3.61 58.24
N LEU A 39 2.67 -2.75 57.72
CA LEU A 39 3.73 -2.13 58.55
C LEU A 39 4.47 -0.99 57.82
N VAL A 40 4.08 0.24 58.17
CA VAL A 40 4.90 1.40 58.55
C VAL A 40 6.23 1.65 57.81
N CYS A 41 6.26 2.75 57.03
CA CYS A 41 7.46 3.52 56.75
C CYS A 41 7.41 4.85 57.52
N VAL A 42 8.43 5.08 58.34
CA VAL A 42 8.54 6.19 59.30
C VAL A 42 8.84 7.52 58.59
N ARG A 43 7.98 8.50 58.88
CA ARG A 43 8.14 9.95 58.67
C ARG A 43 9.45 10.50 59.28
N MET A 44 10.02 11.49 58.61
CA MET A 44 10.51 12.71 59.28
C MET A 44 10.15 13.93 58.42
N ARG A 45 9.59 14.94 59.10
CA ARG A 45 8.99 16.18 58.59
C ARG A 45 10.04 17.30 58.45
N LYS A 46 9.75 18.16 57.49
CA LYS A 46 9.91 19.62 57.38
C LYS A 46 10.04 20.40 58.70
N GLU A 47 10.89 21.45 58.67
CA GLU A 47 10.81 22.82 59.24
C GLU A 47 12.24 23.42 59.14
N GLU A 48 12.55 24.70 58.97
CA GLU A 48 11.82 25.97 59.00
C GLU A 48 12.69 27.06 58.34
N ALA A 49 12.05 28.16 57.95
CA ALA A 49 12.69 29.38 57.45
C ALA A 49 12.84 30.41 58.59
N VAL A 50 13.89 31.24 58.58
CA VAL A 50 13.95 32.51 59.30
C VAL A 50 14.75 33.54 58.49
N ASN A 51 14.05 34.63 58.09
CA ASN A 51 14.38 36.06 58.11
C ASN A 51 15.86 36.51 58.08
N SER A 52 16.26 37.70 57.60
CA SER A 52 15.68 38.86 56.92
C SER A 52 16.85 39.84 56.81
N TRP A 53 16.99 40.59 55.71
CA TRP A 53 16.96 42.06 55.77
C TRP A 53 17.18 42.69 54.40
N SER A 54 16.27 43.61 54.12
CA SER A 54 16.21 44.55 53.02
C SER A 54 16.55 45.96 53.54
N SER A 55 17.32 46.74 52.78
CA SER A 55 17.27 48.22 52.66
C SER A 55 18.23 48.60 51.52
N SER A 56 17.81 49.03 50.33
CA SER A 56 17.12 50.25 49.89
C SER A 56 17.98 51.53 49.85
N SER A 57 17.72 52.34 48.80
CA SER A 57 18.28 53.65 48.41
C SER A 57 19.66 53.63 47.72
N GLY A 58 19.92 54.31 46.60
CA GLY A 58 19.14 55.30 45.84
C GLY A 58 20.07 56.43 45.35
N ALA A 59 19.97 56.78 44.07
CA ALA A 59 20.38 58.04 43.40
C ALA A 59 21.81 58.19 42.81
N SER A 60 21.82 58.22 41.47
CA SER A 60 22.26 59.34 40.60
C SER A 60 23.68 59.92 40.68
N GLY A 61 24.40 59.87 39.56
CA GLY A 61 25.53 60.77 39.28
C GLY A 61 26.24 60.45 37.97
N ALA A 62 26.14 61.36 37.00
CA ALA A 62 26.74 61.25 35.68
C ALA A 62 28.16 61.86 35.62
N ALA A 63 28.87 61.47 34.56
CA ALA A 63 30.05 62.09 33.92
C ALA A 63 31.45 61.78 34.49
N GLY A 64 32.37 61.46 33.56
CA GLY A 64 33.81 61.57 33.79
C GLY A 64 34.65 60.58 33.01
N SER A 65 34.99 60.91 31.75
CA SER A 65 36.06 60.28 30.98
C SER A 65 37.36 60.20 31.79
N GLY A 66 37.93 58.99 31.87
CA GLY A 66 39.24 58.75 32.44
C GLY A 66 39.85 57.50 31.82
N CYS A 67 40.61 57.70 30.75
CA CYS A 67 41.42 56.68 30.12
C CYS A 67 42.48 56.22 31.12
N SER A 68 42.30 55.04 31.72
CA SER A 68 43.35 54.36 32.48
C SER A 68 43.82 53.16 31.66
N VAL A 69 45.02 53.31 31.12
CA VAL A 69 45.82 52.22 30.55
C VAL A 69 46.06 51.20 31.66
N ALA A 70 45.21 50.17 31.72
CA ALA A 70 45.46 49.00 32.53
C ALA A 70 46.53 48.16 31.83
N VAL A 71 47.75 48.27 32.35
CA VAL A 71 48.87 47.37 32.06
C VAL A 71 48.37 45.92 32.17
N GLN A 72 48.26 45.23 31.03
CA GLN A 72 47.98 43.80 31.00
C GLN A 72 49.16 43.08 31.67
N LYS A 73 48.89 42.50 32.84
CA LYS A 73 49.77 41.53 33.49
C LYS A 73 50.01 40.37 32.49
N PRO A 74 51.25 39.87 32.31
CA PRO A 74 51.47 38.71 31.46
C PRO A 74 50.65 37.54 32.03
N ARG A 75 49.69 37.04 31.23
CA ARG A 75 48.82 35.93 31.60
C ARG A 75 49.67 34.66 31.64
N SER A 76 50.13 34.28 32.82
CA SER A 76 50.84 33.02 33.01
C SER A 76 49.88 31.86 32.76
N HIS A 77 50.13 31.11 31.70
CA HIS A 77 49.47 29.84 31.42
C HIS A 77 49.69 28.89 32.60
N ILE A 78 48.65 28.14 32.96
CA ILE A 78 48.76 27.08 33.96
C ILE A 78 48.94 25.74 33.24
N GLN A 79 49.91 24.95 33.71
CA GLN A 79 50.16 23.59 33.26
C GLN A 79 49.68 22.61 34.34
N PHE A 80 48.82 21.67 33.99
CA PHE A 80 48.31 20.66 34.92
C PHE A 80 48.24 19.28 34.26
N PHE A 81 48.05 18.26 35.08
CA PHE A 81 48.05 16.87 34.67
C PHE A 81 46.64 16.28 34.80
N VAL A 82 46.18 15.56 33.78
CA VAL A 82 44.94 14.79 33.84
C VAL A 82 45.28 13.31 33.76
N ARG A 83 45.07 12.60 34.87
CA ARG A 83 45.22 11.15 34.94
C ARG A 83 44.02 10.49 34.27
N MET A 84 44.29 9.59 33.33
CA MET A 84 43.28 8.87 32.58
C MET A 84 42.66 7.73 33.40
N MET A 85 41.52 7.21 32.94
CA MET A 85 40.82 6.08 33.55
C MET A 85 41.57 4.76 33.44
N SER A 86 42.33 4.57 32.35
CA SER A 86 43.19 3.41 32.14
C SER A 86 44.51 3.59 32.90
N ALA A 87 44.88 2.57 33.68
CA ALA A 87 46.06 2.62 34.54
C ALA A 87 47.33 2.95 33.72
N GLY A 88 48.00 4.04 34.09
CA GLY A 88 49.34 4.40 33.57
C GLY A 88 49.40 5.54 32.55
N ASN A 89 48.28 6.14 32.13
CA ASN A 89 48.30 7.24 31.16
C ASN A 89 47.93 8.59 31.83
N THR A 90 48.79 9.60 31.70
CA THR A 90 48.56 10.96 32.19
C THR A 90 48.86 11.94 31.06
N ILE A 91 47.94 12.86 30.79
CA ILE A 91 48.12 13.91 29.78
C ILE A 91 48.47 15.24 30.44
N VAL A 92 49.29 16.03 29.76
CA VAL A 92 49.64 17.39 30.17
C VAL A 92 48.72 18.37 29.48
N MET A 93 48.09 19.24 30.26
CA MET A 93 47.20 20.29 29.79
C MET A 93 47.79 21.66 30.08
N GLN A 94 47.66 22.58 29.14
CA GLN A 94 48.07 23.98 29.30
C GLN A 94 46.87 24.88 29.02
N ALA A 95 46.37 25.60 30.00
CA ALA A 95 45.17 26.41 29.88
C ALA A 95 45.36 27.76 30.58
N PHE A 96 44.44 28.69 30.34
CA PHE A 96 44.35 29.93 31.10
C PHE A 96 43.46 29.73 32.34
N PRO A 97 43.71 30.42 33.47
CA PRO A 97 42.84 30.34 34.64
C PRO A 97 41.37 30.67 34.36
N GLU A 98 41.10 31.49 33.34
CA GLU A 98 39.77 31.90 32.90
C GLU A 98 39.07 30.86 32.00
N ASP A 99 39.79 29.83 31.55
CA ASP A 99 39.19 28.77 30.72
C ASP A 99 38.15 28.00 31.52
N SER A 100 37.04 27.65 30.86
CA SER A 100 35.99 26.85 31.49
C SER A 100 36.35 25.37 31.54
N VAL A 101 35.82 24.67 32.54
CA VAL A 101 35.90 23.21 32.62
C VAL A 101 35.30 22.55 31.37
N LYS A 102 34.29 23.17 30.74
CA LYS A 102 33.75 22.74 29.44
C LYS A 102 34.82 22.71 28.35
N SER A 103 35.63 23.75 28.20
CA SER A 103 36.70 23.79 27.20
C SER A 103 37.76 22.70 27.42
N ILE A 104 38.03 22.36 28.69
CA ILE A 104 38.95 21.28 29.04
C ILE A 104 38.39 19.93 28.63
N HIS A 105 37.09 19.70 28.82
CA HIS A 105 36.43 18.49 28.34
C HIS A 105 36.47 18.34 26.82
N GLU A 106 36.16 19.42 26.09
CA GLU A 106 36.23 19.45 24.62
C GLU A 106 37.65 19.15 24.13
N ARG A 107 38.65 19.71 24.79
CA ARG A 107 40.05 19.47 24.44
C ARG A 107 40.54 18.05 24.79
N ILE A 108 40.05 17.46 25.88
CA ILE A 108 40.27 16.03 26.16
C ILE A 108 39.63 15.16 25.07
N GLN A 109 38.44 15.51 24.59
CA GLN A 109 37.80 14.83 23.47
C GLN A 109 38.65 14.94 22.21
N SER A 110 39.14 16.12 21.86
CA SER A 110 39.99 16.31 20.67
C SER A 110 41.30 15.52 20.74
N MET A 111 41.91 15.39 21.92
CA MET A 111 43.20 14.70 22.06
C MET A 111 43.10 13.18 22.25
N LYS A 112 42.03 12.70 22.90
CA LYS A 112 41.90 11.29 23.31
C LYS A 112 40.67 10.58 22.76
N GLY A 113 39.81 11.28 22.03
CA GLY A 113 38.60 10.71 21.42
C GLY A 113 37.50 10.34 22.40
N ILE A 114 37.63 10.67 23.69
CA ILE A 114 36.62 10.34 24.72
C ILE A 114 35.49 11.38 24.62
N PRO A 115 34.24 11.01 24.33
CA PRO A 115 33.14 11.97 24.21
C PRO A 115 32.92 12.78 25.50
N VAL A 116 32.68 14.09 25.37
CA VAL A 116 32.52 15.03 26.52
C VAL A 116 31.49 14.54 27.54
N PHE A 117 30.41 13.91 27.08
CA PHE A 117 29.33 13.42 27.94
C PHE A 117 29.72 12.19 28.78
N GLU A 118 30.82 11.50 28.46
CA GLU A 118 31.35 10.38 29.25
C GLU A 118 32.38 10.83 30.28
N GLN A 119 32.90 12.06 30.13
CA GLN A 119 33.96 12.57 30.96
C GLN A 119 33.43 13.14 32.29
N ARG A 120 34.17 12.86 33.36
CA ARG A 120 34.02 13.49 34.68
C ARG A 120 35.39 13.86 35.20
N LEU A 121 35.64 15.16 35.37
CA LEU A 121 36.89 15.64 35.96
C LEU A 121 36.72 15.79 37.47
N ILE A 122 37.64 15.21 38.22
CA ILE A 122 37.68 15.25 39.68
C ILE A 122 38.99 15.89 40.12
N TYR A 123 38.89 16.90 40.98
CA TYR A 123 40.04 17.56 41.60
C TYR A 123 39.81 17.70 43.10
N ARG A 124 40.78 17.28 43.93
CA ARG A 124 40.70 17.29 45.41
C ARG A 124 39.41 16.65 45.95
N GLY A 125 38.97 15.55 45.34
CA GLY A 125 37.74 14.84 45.72
C GLY A 125 36.43 15.53 45.31
N LYS A 126 36.48 16.67 44.60
CA LYS A 126 35.29 17.37 44.09
C LYS A 126 35.16 17.17 42.58
N GLN A 127 33.94 16.88 42.13
CA GLN A 127 33.61 16.89 40.71
C GLN A 127 33.52 18.33 40.20
N LEU A 128 34.26 18.63 39.14
CA LEU A 128 34.25 19.93 38.49
C LEU A 128 32.96 20.12 37.68
N GLN A 129 32.35 21.29 37.78
CA GLN A 129 31.13 21.64 37.03
C GLN A 129 31.50 22.35 35.74
N TRP A 130 30.75 22.10 34.66
CA TRP A 130 31.06 22.63 33.32
C TRP A 130 31.07 24.15 33.24
N GLU A 131 30.26 24.82 34.05
CA GLU A 131 30.13 26.27 34.07
C GLU A 131 31.24 26.97 34.88
N GLN A 132 32.07 26.21 35.61
CA GLN A 132 33.15 26.77 36.41
C GLN A 132 34.41 27.07 35.58
N THR A 133 35.14 28.11 35.97
CA THR A 133 36.48 28.39 35.44
C THR A 133 37.56 27.62 36.20
N LEU A 134 38.75 27.42 35.60
CA LEU A 134 39.86 26.76 36.29
C LEU A 134 40.29 27.50 37.56
N ALA A 135 40.21 28.83 37.56
CA ALA A 135 40.43 29.68 38.72
C ALA A 135 39.41 29.42 39.84
N GLU A 136 38.11 29.31 39.52
CA GLU A 136 37.04 28.97 40.48
C GLU A 136 37.23 27.56 41.06
N CYS A 137 37.73 26.62 40.25
CA CYS A 137 38.09 25.28 40.70
C CYS A 137 39.40 25.23 41.52
N SER A 138 40.07 26.38 41.71
CA SER A 138 41.39 26.49 42.37
C SER A 138 42.46 25.60 41.73
N ILE A 139 42.42 25.45 40.41
CA ILE A 139 43.41 24.67 39.64
C ILE A 139 44.63 25.57 39.39
N GLN A 140 45.80 25.07 39.76
CA GLN A 140 47.08 25.77 39.66
C GLN A 140 48.08 24.95 38.83
N ASN A 141 49.28 25.49 38.63
CA ASN A 141 50.40 24.72 38.08
C ASN A 141 50.61 23.40 38.84
N ASP A 142 50.88 22.35 38.09
CA ASP A 142 51.13 20.99 38.55
C ASP A 142 49.95 20.31 39.28
N ALA A 143 48.74 20.85 39.13
CA ALA A 143 47.52 20.20 39.63
C ALA A 143 47.31 18.83 38.97
N ASN A 144 46.85 17.85 39.75
CA ASN A 144 46.56 16.50 39.27
C ASN A 144 45.04 16.26 39.29
N LEU A 145 44.41 16.31 38.13
CA LEU A 145 43.01 15.99 37.91
C LEU A 145 42.87 14.49 37.60
N GLN A 146 41.76 13.90 38.03
CA GLN A 146 41.39 12.55 37.66
C GLN A 146 40.24 12.60 36.66
N LEU A 147 40.43 12.00 35.49
CA LEU A 147 39.34 11.74 34.56
C LEU A 147 38.71 10.40 34.95
N VAL A 148 37.43 10.44 35.29
CA VAL A 148 36.61 9.26 35.58
C VAL A 148 35.45 9.21 34.59
N GLY A 149 34.96 8.02 34.30
CA GLY A 149 33.78 7.85 33.45
C GLY A 149 32.53 8.22 34.21
N ARG A 150 31.56 8.85 33.54
CA ARG A 150 30.21 8.97 34.09
C ARG A 150 29.55 7.59 34.05
N MET A 151 29.33 6.96 35.22
CA MET A 151 28.41 5.83 35.31
C MET A 151 26.99 6.33 35.04
N ARG A 152 26.33 5.77 34.02
CA ARG A 152 24.89 5.90 33.80
C ARG A 152 24.25 4.70 34.48
N SER A 153 23.27 4.94 35.36
CA SER A 153 22.34 3.86 35.71
C SER A 153 21.42 3.71 34.51
N THR A 154 21.57 2.59 33.81
CA THR A 154 20.64 2.16 32.76
C THR A 154 20.07 0.82 33.22
N GLU A 155 18.78 0.61 33.01
CA GLU A 155 18.13 -0.68 33.26
C GLU A 155 18.65 -1.76 32.29
N HIS A 156 19.33 -1.37 31.21
CA HIS A 156 19.83 -2.27 30.17
C HIS A 156 21.33 -2.06 29.89
N PRO A 157 22.23 -2.44 30.82
CA PRO A 157 23.67 -2.21 30.70
C PRO A 157 24.32 -2.96 29.53
N GLN A 158 23.83 -4.16 29.19
CA GLN A 158 24.34 -4.95 28.07
C GLN A 158 24.02 -4.30 26.72
N ALA A 159 22.79 -3.80 26.55
CA ALA A 159 22.39 -3.08 25.34
C ALA A 159 23.20 -1.79 25.15
N TRP A 160 23.44 -1.06 26.24
CA TRP A 160 24.30 0.12 26.24
C TRP A 160 25.72 -0.20 25.79
N GLN A 161 26.32 -1.28 26.32
CA GLN A 161 27.67 -1.69 25.97
C GLN A 161 27.79 -2.00 24.47
N ILE A 162 26.85 -2.76 23.91
CA ILE A 162 26.87 -3.12 22.47
C ILE A 162 26.80 -1.88 21.59
N ILE A 163 25.91 -0.94 21.90
CA ILE A 163 25.80 0.30 21.13
C ILE A 163 27.05 1.16 21.28
N ASN A 164 27.64 1.21 22.48
CA ASN A 164 28.88 1.95 22.69
C ASN A 164 30.07 1.34 21.94
N ASP A 165 30.17 0.02 21.92
CA ASP A 165 31.19 -0.71 21.15
C ASP A 165 31.03 -0.44 19.65
N MET A 166 29.79 -0.40 19.15
CA MET A 166 29.49 -0.02 17.77
C MET A 166 29.89 1.43 17.49
N VAL A 167 29.48 2.37 18.33
CA VAL A 167 29.79 3.81 18.18
C VAL A 167 31.30 4.04 18.20
N SER A 168 32.02 3.39 19.12
CA SER A 168 33.48 3.44 19.22
C SER A 168 34.18 2.89 17.97
N LEU A 169 33.72 1.74 17.47
CA LEU A 169 34.23 1.16 16.22
C LEU A 169 34.00 2.10 15.04
N VAL A 170 32.79 2.65 14.90
CA VAL A 170 32.46 3.58 13.82
C VAL A 170 33.28 4.87 13.94
N TYR A 171 33.51 5.37 15.15
CA TYR A 171 34.36 6.54 15.37
C TYR A 171 35.81 6.29 14.90
N ARG A 172 36.39 5.12 15.21
CA ARG A 172 37.72 4.73 14.74
C ARG A 172 37.80 4.70 13.20
N LEU A 173 36.78 4.15 12.54
CA LEU A 173 36.69 4.18 11.07
C LEU A 173 36.60 5.61 10.54
N CYS A 174 35.85 6.48 11.21
CA CYS A 174 35.76 7.90 10.88
C CYS A 174 37.08 8.66 11.11
N CYS A 175 38.00 8.12 11.93
CA CYS A 175 39.35 8.64 12.10
C CYS A 175 40.36 8.09 11.08
N GLY A 176 39.93 7.26 10.14
CA GLY A 176 40.79 6.68 9.10
C GLY A 176 41.50 5.40 9.52
N GLU A 177 41.11 4.80 10.64
CA GLU A 177 41.68 3.54 11.09
C GLU A 177 41.13 2.36 10.28
N THR A 178 42.02 1.50 9.76
CA THR A 178 41.63 0.30 9.02
C THR A 178 41.31 -0.84 9.99
N VAL A 179 40.03 -1.20 10.10
CA VAL A 179 39.57 -2.33 10.92
C VAL A 179 39.09 -3.46 10.01
N HIS A 180 39.64 -4.67 10.18
CA HIS A 180 39.24 -5.85 9.42
C HIS A 180 37.79 -6.24 9.74
N ASP A 181 37.01 -6.63 8.73
CA ASP A 181 35.59 -7.04 8.86
C ASP A 181 34.70 -6.02 9.60
N SER A 182 35.00 -4.73 9.47
CA SER A 182 34.25 -3.64 10.13
C SER A 182 32.74 -3.71 9.85
N LEU A 183 32.35 -3.89 8.58
CA LEU A 183 30.95 -4.03 8.18
C LEU A 183 30.25 -5.22 8.86
N LYS A 184 30.87 -6.40 8.84
CA LYS A 184 30.32 -7.62 9.45
C LYS A 184 30.17 -7.43 10.96
N THR A 185 31.16 -6.79 11.58
CA THR A 185 31.16 -6.50 13.02
C THR A 185 30.04 -5.53 13.39
N ILE A 186 29.89 -4.42 12.66
CA ILE A 186 28.81 -3.44 12.90
C ILE A 186 27.44 -4.08 12.71
N LYS A 187 27.21 -4.85 11.63
CA LYS A 187 25.95 -5.59 11.43
C LYS A 187 25.68 -6.60 12.54
N GLY A 188 26.71 -7.30 13.00
CA GLY A 188 26.63 -8.24 14.12
C GLY A 188 26.18 -7.56 15.42
N LEU A 189 26.78 -6.40 15.75
CA LEU A 189 26.41 -5.59 16.91
C LEU A 189 24.96 -5.08 16.81
N ILE A 190 24.55 -4.55 15.65
CA ILE A 190 23.16 -4.12 15.41
C ILE A 190 22.18 -5.28 15.61
N THR A 191 22.49 -6.45 15.06
CA THR A 191 21.63 -7.64 15.16
C THR A 191 21.54 -8.13 16.61
N SER A 192 22.66 -8.16 17.32
CA SER A 192 22.70 -8.53 18.73
C SER A 192 21.87 -7.57 19.58
N TYR A 193 22.00 -6.27 19.34
CA TYR A 193 21.23 -5.24 20.03
C TYR A 193 19.71 -5.37 19.76
N LEU A 194 19.29 -5.53 18.50
CA LEU A 194 17.88 -5.68 18.17
C LEU A 194 17.27 -6.98 18.75
N ASN A 195 18.05 -8.06 18.83
CA ASN A 195 17.61 -9.30 19.45
C ASN A 195 17.43 -9.19 20.98
N MET A 196 18.10 -8.23 21.64
CA MET A 196 17.89 -7.96 23.07
C MET A 196 16.64 -7.13 23.34
N THR A 197 16.04 -6.52 22.31
CA THR A 197 14.86 -5.67 22.48
C THR A 197 13.62 -6.55 22.72
N PRO A 198 12.88 -6.36 23.84
CA PRO A 198 11.66 -7.11 24.13
C PRO A 198 10.64 -6.98 22.99
N ARG A 199 9.99 -8.09 22.61
CA ARG A 199 9.05 -8.13 21.47
C ARG A 199 7.59 -7.92 21.82
N ILE A 200 7.25 -8.00 23.12
CA ILE A 200 5.87 -8.09 23.62
C ILE A 200 5.44 -6.81 24.37
N ASP A 201 6.34 -6.19 25.13
CA ASP A 201 6.04 -5.01 25.94
C ASP A 201 6.65 -3.73 25.34
N ASN A 202 5.79 -2.75 25.06
CA ASN A 202 6.12 -1.50 24.41
C ASN A 202 6.89 -0.54 25.34
N GLU A 203 6.57 -0.56 26.65
CA GLU A 203 7.23 0.29 27.63
C GLU A 203 8.67 -0.18 27.87
N SER A 204 8.86 -1.49 28.09
CA SER A 204 10.20 -2.09 28.22
C SER A 204 11.06 -1.94 26.96
N ALA A 205 10.46 -2.02 25.76
CA ALA A 205 11.20 -1.84 24.51
C ALA A 205 11.59 -0.39 24.23
N SER A 206 10.80 0.58 24.70
CA SER A 206 11.08 2.02 24.55
C SER A 206 12.45 2.40 25.13
N GLY A 207 12.83 1.79 26.26
CA GLY A 207 14.14 1.97 26.89
C GLY A 207 15.31 1.64 25.96
N TYR A 208 15.17 0.62 25.11
CA TYR A 208 16.20 0.24 24.13
C TYR A 208 16.34 1.31 23.06
N PHE A 209 15.27 1.66 22.34
CA PHE A 209 15.34 2.69 21.30
C PHE A 209 15.86 4.04 21.82
N GLN A 210 15.53 4.39 23.06
CA GLN A 210 16.10 5.57 23.72
C GLN A 210 17.61 5.45 23.94
N ILE A 211 18.15 4.26 24.21
CA ILE A 211 19.61 4.01 24.28
C ILE A 211 20.27 4.27 22.93
N PHE A 212 19.69 3.76 21.83
CA PHE A 212 20.22 3.99 20.49
C PHE A 212 20.32 5.48 20.16
N MET A 213 19.24 6.23 20.46
CA MET A 213 19.18 7.68 20.28
C MET A 213 20.15 8.43 21.20
N SER A 214 20.20 8.08 22.49
CA SER A 214 21.02 8.77 23.50
C SER A 214 22.52 8.47 23.40
N SER A 215 22.90 7.48 22.59
CA SER A 215 24.30 7.13 22.29
C SER A 215 24.83 7.81 21.02
N SER A 216 24.03 8.67 20.38
CA SER A 216 24.37 9.30 19.09
C SER A 216 24.68 8.29 17.99
N ALA A 217 24.08 7.09 18.06
CA ALA A 217 24.29 6.06 17.04
C ALA A 217 23.85 6.51 15.64
N PRO A 218 22.68 7.17 15.45
CA PRO A 218 22.30 7.71 14.14
C PRO A 218 23.34 8.71 13.61
N ASP A 219 23.76 9.69 14.42
CA ASP A 219 24.73 10.71 14.04
C ASP A 219 26.06 10.11 13.58
N VAL A 220 26.58 9.14 14.35
CA VAL A 220 27.87 8.52 14.10
C VAL A 220 27.84 7.63 12.84
N LEU A 221 26.72 6.95 12.58
CA LEU A 221 26.53 6.18 11.35
C LEU A 221 26.40 7.09 10.11
N VAL A 222 25.71 8.23 10.23
CA VAL A 222 25.65 9.23 9.14
C VAL A 222 27.01 9.91 8.94
N MET A 223 27.75 10.18 10.01
CA MET A 223 29.13 10.67 9.94
C MET A 223 30.04 9.70 9.19
N LEU A 224 29.87 8.38 9.39
CA LEU A 224 30.57 7.36 8.61
C LEU A 224 30.17 7.39 7.13
N TYR A 225 28.89 7.64 6.84
CA TYR A 225 28.38 7.72 5.46
C TYR A 225 28.99 8.88 4.66
N VAL A 226 29.16 10.04 5.30
CA VAL A 226 29.78 11.23 4.68
C VAL A 226 31.31 11.28 4.84
N SER A 227 31.91 10.22 5.36
CA SER A 227 33.35 10.13 5.64
C SER A 227 34.18 10.15 4.34
N PRO A 228 35.35 10.82 4.31
CA PRO A 228 36.19 10.88 3.11
C PRO A 228 36.99 9.60 2.84
N TYR A 229 37.02 8.64 3.78
CA TYR A 229 37.81 7.42 3.64
C TYR A 229 37.09 6.37 2.78
N ALA A 230 37.84 5.72 1.88
CA ALA A 230 37.30 4.72 0.97
C ALA A 230 36.66 3.53 1.72
N GLY A 231 35.49 3.08 1.25
CA GLY A 231 34.74 1.97 1.84
C GLY A 231 33.88 2.32 3.06
N ASN A 232 34.12 3.46 3.72
CA ASN A 232 33.29 3.90 4.86
C ASN A 232 31.85 4.21 4.44
N LYS A 233 31.67 4.85 3.28
CA LYS A 233 30.34 5.16 2.73
C LYS A 233 29.50 3.90 2.55
N ASP A 234 30.03 2.89 1.85
CA ASP A 234 29.34 1.61 1.60
C ASP A 234 29.10 0.84 2.90
N CYS A 235 30.05 0.89 3.82
CA CYS A 235 29.92 0.28 5.15
C CYS A 235 28.76 0.90 5.94
N ALA A 236 28.69 2.24 5.98
CA ALA A 236 27.61 2.97 6.63
C ALA A 236 26.26 2.69 5.97
N GLU A 237 26.19 2.76 4.64
CA GLU A 237 24.97 2.50 3.89
C GLU A 237 24.42 1.11 4.19
N SER A 238 25.28 0.10 4.13
CA SER A 238 24.93 -1.29 4.37
C SER A 238 24.51 -1.54 5.82
N SER A 239 25.13 -0.86 6.80
CA SER A 239 24.75 -0.95 8.22
C SER A 239 23.41 -0.26 8.51
N VAL A 240 23.16 0.93 7.95
CA VAL A 240 21.88 1.64 8.11
C VAL A 240 20.75 0.86 7.44
N ARG A 241 20.94 0.39 6.20
CA ARG A 241 19.96 -0.48 5.52
C ARG A 241 19.66 -1.75 6.31
N HIS A 242 20.69 -2.37 6.92
CA HIS A 242 20.53 -3.55 7.77
C HIS A 242 19.64 -3.24 8.97
N PHE A 243 19.95 -2.18 9.74
CA PHE A 243 19.12 -1.74 10.87
C PHE A 243 17.66 -1.54 10.46
N LEU A 244 17.42 -0.78 9.38
CA LEU A 244 16.08 -0.48 8.88
C LEU A 244 15.31 -1.73 8.43
N SER A 245 15.98 -2.64 7.71
CA SER A 245 15.38 -3.90 7.27
C SER A 245 15.03 -4.82 8.44
N SER A 246 15.88 -4.85 9.48
CA SER A 246 15.62 -5.60 10.70
C SER A 246 14.45 -4.99 11.49
N CYS A 247 14.34 -3.66 11.55
CA CYS A 247 13.19 -3.00 12.15
C CYS A 247 11.87 -3.36 11.45
N ARG A 248 11.87 -3.44 10.11
CA ARG A 248 10.67 -3.76 9.32
C ARG A 248 10.29 -5.25 9.38
N ASN A 249 11.27 -6.14 9.36
CA ASN A 249 11.03 -7.57 9.14
C ASN A 249 11.12 -8.43 10.41
N THR A 250 11.83 -7.96 11.44
CA THR A 250 12.17 -8.78 12.63
C THR A 250 11.42 -8.35 13.88
N LEU A 251 11.02 -7.07 13.98
CA LEU A 251 10.30 -6.54 15.15
C LEU A 251 8.78 -6.67 15.00
N SER A 252 8.06 -6.65 16.12
CA SER A 252 6.60 -6.69 16.13
C SER A 252 6.01 -5.33 15.72
N LYS A 253 4.82 -5.35 15.11
CA LYS A 253 4.12 -4.12 14.66
C LYS A 253 3.92 -3.10 15.79
N ALA A 254 3.79 -3.55 17.03
CA ALA A 254 3.66 -2.69 18.21
C ALA A 254 4.88 -1.77 18.42
N LEU A 255 6.06 -2.17 17.95
CA LEU A 255 7.33 -1.43 18.09
C LEU A 255 7.62 -0.49 16.91
N HIS A 256 6.78 -0.51 15.87
CA HIS A 256 7.03 0.27 14.67
C HIS A 256 6.98 1.78 14.94
N GLY A 257 6.21 2.24 15.94
CA GLY A 257 6.17 3.64 16.36
C GLY A 257 7.52 4.13 16.92
N GLN A 258 8.17 3.35 17.79
CA GLN A 258 9.49 3.68 18.34
C GLN A 258 10.57 3.59 17.27
N CYS A 259 10.49 2.59 16.39
CA CYS A 259 11.39 2.48 15.24
C CYS A 259 11.26 3.73 14.35
N ALA A 260 10.04 4.17 14.07
CA ALA A 260 9.77 5.35 13.25
C ALA A 260 10.45 6.62 13.83
N CYS A 261 10.55 6.75 15.15
CA CYS A 261 11.29 7.86 15.78
C CYS A 261 12.80 7.82 15.46
N VAL A 262 13.41 6.64 15.43
CA VAL A 262 14.83 6.48 15.05
C VAL A 262 15.01 6.73 13.56
N VAL A 263 14.12 6.20 12.71
CA VAL A 263 14.20 6.43 11.25
C VAL A 263 13.97 7.90 10.89
N LEU A 264 13.09 8.60 11.60
CA LEU A 264 12.91 10.05 11.46
C LEU A 264 14.22 10.80 11.69
N GLU A 265 15.04 10.37 12.65
CA GLU A 265 16.32 11.02 12.91
C GLU A 265 17.35 10.75 11.81
N PHE A 266 17.41 9.52 11.28
CA PHE A 266 18.18 9.24 10.07
C PHE A 266 17.72 10.13 8.90
N CYS A 267 16.42 10.30 8.70
CA CYS A 267 15.89 11.17 7.65
C CYS A 267 16.31 12.64 7.87
N LYS A 268 16.23 13.16 9.09
CA LYS A 268 16.64 14.53 9.43
C LYS A 268 18.12 14.78 9.18
N LEU A 269 18.98 13.81 9.52
CA LEU A 269 20.43 13.88 9.31
C LEU A 269 20.79 13.76 7.83
N LEU A 270 20.26 12.75 7.13
CA LEU A 270 20.57 12.46 5.72
C LEU A 270 19.97 13.48 4.75
N ARG A 271 18.84 14.13 5.09
CA ARG A 271 18.29 15.24 4.30
C ARG A 271 19.29 16.38 4.12
N ARG A 272 20.22 16.58 5.08
CA ARG A 272 21.30 17.57 4.98
C ARG A 272 22.40 17.17 3.99
N VAL A 273 22.52 15.89 3.67
CA VAL A 273 23.43 15.35 2.66
C VAL A 273 22.85 15.59 1.27
N GLY A 274 21.56 15.32 1.09
CA GLY A 274 20.82 15.66 -0.12
C GLY A 274 19.45 14.98 -0.16
N SER A 275 18.44 15.67 -0.71
CA SER A 275 17.07 15.14 -0.84
C SER A 275 16.93 14.01 -1.86
N ASN A 276 17.91 13.88 -2.77
CA ASN A 276 17.94 12.81 -3.79
C ASN A 276 18.96 11.73 -3.44
N ASP A 277 19.52 11.74 -2.23
CA ASP A 277 20.50 10.74 -1.81
C ASP A 277 19.81 9.35 -1.69
N PRO A 278 20.39 8.26 -2.26
CA PRO A 278 19.75 6.94 -2.25
C PRO A 278 19.48 6.38 -0.86
N LEU A 279 20.34 6.68 0.13
CA LEU A 279 20.14 6.24 1.50
C LEU A 279 19.06 7.07 2.18
N TYR A 280 19.01 8.39 1.92
CA TYR A 280 17.91 9.23 2.38
C TYR A 280 16.55 8.74 1.84
N LEU A 281 16.44 8.49 0.54
CA LEU A 281 15.20 7.99 -0.08
C LEU A 281 14.77 6.65 0.53
N TYR A 282 15.71 5.72 0.74
CA TYR A 282 15.43 4.45 1.40
C TYR A 282 14.95 4.63 2.86
N CYS A 283 15.56 5.55 3.61
CA CYS A 283 15.13 5.91 4.97
C CYS A 283 13.71 6.50 4.95
N ARG A 284 13.42 7.41 4.01
CA ARG A 284 12.12 8.07 3.87
C ARG A 284 11.01 7.06 3.56
N SER A 285 11.21 6.15 2.61
CA SER A 285 10.23 5.11 2.30
C SER A 285 10.04 4.12 3.44
N THR A 286 11.13 3.77 4.14
CA THR A 286 11.03 2.93 5.35
C THR A 286 10.22 3.63 6.45
N PHE A 287 10.43 4.93 6.64
CA PHE A 287 9.69 5.72 7.62
C PHE A 287 8.19 5.75 7.30
N GLY A 288 7.81 6.02 6.04
CA GLY A 288 6.40 5.96 5.60
C GLY A 288 5.76 4.60 5.88
N SER A 289 6.43 3.50 5.51
CA SER A 289 5.92 2.14 5.74
C SER A 289 5.75 1.80 7.23
N LEU A 290 6.64 2.28 8.10
CA LEU A 290 6.52 2.10 9.54
C LEU A 290 5.33 2.88 10.12
N LEU A 291 5.10 4.11 9.65
CA LEU A 291 3.95 4.93 10.07
C LEU A 291 2.61 4.29 9.67
N GLU A 292 2.51 3.74 8.46
CA GLU A 292 1.31 3.03 7.99
C GLU A 292 1.01 1.80 8.86
N THR A 293 2.05 1.05 9.22
CA THR A 293 1.90 -0.18 10.01
C THR A 293 1.61 0.06 11.49
N ALA A 294 2.13 1.15 12.06
CA ALA A 294 1.95 1.49 13.47
C ALA A 294 0.48 1.80 13.82
N GLY A 295 -0.36 2.11 12.83
CA GLY A 295 -1.71 2.61 13.04
C GLY A 295 -1.69 4.00 13.69
N VAL A 296 -2.76 4.78 13.49
CA VAL A 296 -2.82 6.13 14.05
C VAL A 296 -3.18 6.06 15.53
N SER A 297 -2.24 5.64 16.37
CA SER A 297 -2.29 5.96 17.81
C SER A 297 -1.71 7.35 17.99
N TYR A 298 -2.55 8.35 17.73
CA TYR A 298 -2.28 9.73 18.04
C TYR A 298 -3.19 10.13 19.22
N ALA A 299 -2.55 10.51 20.32
CA ALA A 299 -3.14 11.16 21.49
C ALA A 299 -4.31 10.45 22.23
N GLY A 300 -3.94 9.57 23.17
CA GLY A 300 -4.79 9.18 24.29
C GLY A 300 -3.96 8.88 25.54
N SER A 301 -3.82 9.88 26.42
CA SER A 301 -3.19 9.85 27.75
C SER A 301 -1.65 9.89 27.82
N ASP A 302 -1.15 10.89 28.54
CA ASP A 302 0.16 11.05 29.18
C ASP A 302 1.33 10.15 28.75
N ASN A 303 2.19 10.67 27.86
CA ASN A 303 3.61 10.90 28.14
C ASN A 303 4.35 11.46 26.91
N ALA A 304 5.04 12.59 27.09
CA ALA A 304 5.69 13.37 26.04
C ALA A 304 7.01 12.78 25.47
N LYS A 305 7.11 11.46 25.28
CA LYS A 305 8.35 10.81 24.79
C LYS A 305 8.02 9.76 23.73
N GLY A 306 7.97 10.18 22.46
CA GLY A 306 7.85 9.28 21.30
C GLY A 306 6.87 9.68 20.19
N LEU A 307 6.43 10.94 20.10
CA LEU A 307 5.39 11.36 19.14
C LEU A 307 6.00 12.02 17.89
N VAL A 308 5.59 11.57 16.70
CA VAL A 308 6.01 12.11 15.39
C VAL A 308 5.05 13.21 14.95
N LEU A 309 5.30 14.47 15.34
CA LEU A 309 4.35 15.59 15.21
C LEU A 309 3.97 15.90 13.75
N ILE A 310 2.82 16.55 13.54
CA ILE A 310 2.45 17.12 12.22
C ILE A 310 3.62 17.89 11.58
N LYS A 311 4.36 18.63 12.42
CA LYS A 311 5.55 19.39 12.02
C LYS A 311 6.72 18.52 11.56
N ASP A 312 6.85 17.30 12.08
CA ASP A 312 7.88 16.35 11.64
C ASP A 312 7.50 15.68 10.31
N ILE A 313 6.21 15.46 10.04
CA ILE A 313 5.71 14.80 8.82
C ILE A 313 5.61 15.77 7.64
N PHE A 314 5.12 16.98 7.89
CA PHE A 314 4.82 17.97 6.84
C PHE A 314 5.98 18.23 5.86
N PRO A 315 7.26 18.33 6.30
CA PRO A 315 8.38 18.48 5.38
C PRO A 315 8.53 17.36 4.34
N PHE A 316 8.15 16.12 4.68
CA PHE A 316 8.17 15.00 3.72
C PHE A 316 7.05 15.12 2.70
N VAL A 317 5.84 15.48 3.14
CA VAL A 317 4.71 15.75 2.24
C VAL A 317 5.03 16.90 1.29
N PHE A 318 5.59 17.99 1.80
CA PHE A 318 6.01 19.13 0.99
C PHE A 318 7.03 18.73 -0.09
N GLU A 319 8.07 17.97 0.29
CA GLU A 319 9.08 17.46 -0.64
C GLU A 319 8.45 16.58 -1.73
N LEU A 320 7.61 15.62 -1.33
CA LEU A 320 6.94 14.69 -2.23
C LEU A 320 5.99 15.39 -3.21
N VAL A 321 5.20 16.37 -2.76
CA VAL A 321 4.35 17.16 -3.66
C VAL A 321 5.19 17.88 -4.71
N ASN A 322 6.34 18.45 -4.34
CA ASN A 322 7.22 19.10 -5.31
C ASN A 322 7.81 18.10 -6.30
N CYS A 323 8.23 16.91 -5.86
CA CYS A 323 8.67 15.84 -6.78
C CYS A 323 7.54 15.46 -7.75
N LEU A 324 6.32 15.21 -7.23
CA LEU A 324 5.16 14.87 -8.05
C LEU A 324 4.81 15.99 -9.05
N LEU A 325 4.89 17.27 -8.66
CA LEU A 325 4.68 18.39 -9.56
C LEU A 325 5.69 18.40 -10.71
N MET A 326 6.98 18.15 -10.42
CA MET A 326 8.02 18.06 -11.44
C MET A 326 7.84 16.85 -12.36
N ASP A 327 7.49 15.69 -11.80
CA ASP A 327 7.26 14.48 -12.59
C ASP A 327 6.04 14.64 -13.50
N LEU A 328 4.95 15.24 -13.00
CA LEU A 328 3.77 15.57 -13.80
C LEU A 328 4.07 16.61 -14.89
N ASP A 329 4.93 17.59 -14.62
CA ASP A 329 5.39 18.52 -15.66
C ASP A 329 6.21 17.79 -16.73
N SER A 330 7.10 16.88 -16.34
CA SER A 330 7.91 16.11 -17.28
C SER A 330 7.06 15.15 -18.14
N SER A 331 6.02 14.54 -17.56
CA SER A 331 5.10 13.64 -18.28
C SER A 331 4.32 14.37 -19.37
N MET A 332 4.15 15.68 -19.22
CA MET A 332 3.49 16.57 -20.16
C MET A 332 4.40 17.06 -21.31
N GLU A 333 5.72 16.88 -21.22
CA GLU A 333 6.71 17.39 -22.19
C GLU A 333 7.16 16.34 -23.22
N SER A 334 7.13 15.05 -22.88
CA SER A 334 7.61 13.98 -23.77
C SER A 334 6.80 12.71 -23.67
N HIS A 335 6.46 12.14 -24.84
CA HIS A 335 5.82 10.83 -25.01
C HIS A 335 6.63 9.64 -24.43
N ARG A 336 7.90 9.84 -24.05
CA ARG A 336 8.76 8.81 -23.43
C ARG A 336 9.10 9.09 -21.97
N ALA A 337 8.57 10.16 -21.39
CA ALA A 337 8.88 10.52 -20.01
C ALA A 337 8.35 9.45 -19.06
N VAL A 338 9.21 9.05 -18.11
CA VAL A 338 8.82 8.29 -16.93
C VAL A 338 8.01 9.29 -16.11
N GLY A 339 6.68 9.14 -16.08
CA GLY A 339 5.81 10.02 -15.27
C GLY A 339 6.06 9.85 -13.77
N PRO A 340 5.10 10.19 -12.90
CA PRO A 340 5.27 10.10 -11.44
C PRO A 340 5.91 8.79 -11.00
N LEU A 341 6.99 8.89 -10.23
CA LEU A 341 7.70 7.70 -9.73
C LEU A 341 6.82 6.94 -8.74
N SER A 342 6.71 5.62 -8.93
CA SER A 342 5.87 4.77 -8.08
C SER A 342 6.23 4.88 -6.59
N ASN A 343 7.52 4.99 -6.26
CA ASN A 343 7.97 5.12 -4.87
C ASN A 343 7.54 6.46 -4.26
N ASP A 344 7.55 7.56 -5.02
CA ASP A 344 7.14 8.87 -4.52
C ASP A 344 5.63 8.91 -4.26
N VAL A 345 4.83 8.27 -5.12
CA VAL A 345 3.37 8.16 -4.92
C VAL A 345 3.04 7.32 -3.69
N VAL A 346 3.74 6.20 -3.49
CA VAL A 346 3.57 5.34 -2.30
C VAL A 346 3.97 6.08 -1.03
N ASP A 347 5.13 6.74 -1.03
CA ASP A 347 5.59 7.55 0.11
C ASP A 347 4.58 8.67 0.41
N PHE A 348 4.06 9.34 -0.63
CA PHE A 348 3.09 10.43 -0.49
C PHE A 348 1.82 9.95 0.20
N THR A 349 1.24 8.84 -0.24
CA THR A 349 0.09 8.20 0.42
C THR A 349 0.42 7.86 1.89
N ALA A 350 1.58 7.24 2.14
CA ALA A 350 1.98 6.81 3.48
C ALA A 350 2.11 7.97 4.48
N PHE A 351 2.64 9.12 4.06
CA PHE A 351 2.76 10.31 4.91
C PHE A 351 1.46 11.09 5.07
N LEU A 352 0.56 11.05 4.08
CA LEU A 352 -0.72 11.76 4.16
C LEU A 352 -1.67 11.16 5.19
N VAL A 353 -1.69 9.84 5.38
CA VAL A 353 -2.58 9.18 6.36
C VAL A 353 -2.41 9.76 7.77
N PRO A 354 -1.21 9.71 8.40
CA PRO A 354 -1.02 10.26 9.74
C PRO A 354 -1.17 11.80 9.78
N LEU A 355 -0.78 12.51 8.71
CA LEU A 355 -0.95 13.97 8.63
C LEU A 355 -2.44 14.36 8.68
N ARG A 356 -3.28 13.72 7.87
CA ARG A 356 -4.73 13.99 7.83
C ARG A 356 -5.40 13.65 9.15
N THR A 357 -5.04 12.55 9.78
CA THR A 357 -5.62 12.18 11.09
C THR A 357 -5.25 13.19 12.17
N GLY A 358 -3.98 13.62 12.25
CA GLY A 358 -3.56 14.67 13.18
C GLY A 358 -4.30 15.99 12.99
N ILE A 359 -4.58 16.38 11.73
CA ILE A 359 -5.37 17.59 11.43
C ILE A 359 -6.82 17.44 11.91
N LYS A 360 -7.47 16.30 11.65
CA LYS A 360 -8.86 16.03 12.06
C LYS A 360 -9.03 16.05 13.58
N GLU A 361 -8.11 15.44 14.32
CA GLU A 361 -8.13 15.44 15.78
C GLU A 361 -7.97 16.85 16.36
N GLN A 362 -7.06 17.66 15.79
CA GLN A 362 -6.92 19.06 16.20
C GLN A 362 -8.19 19.88 15.94
N GLN A 363 -8.84 19.68 14.79
CA GLN A 363 -10.12 20.33 14.49
C GLN A 363 -11.22 19.90 15.49
N ALA A 364 -11.25 18.64 15.91
CA ALA A 364 -12.18 18.14 16.92
C ALA A 364 -11.93 18.76 18.32
N VAL A 365 -10.66 18.91 18.72
CA VAL A 365 -10.29 19.56 19.99
C VAL A 365 -10.63 21.05 19.98
N ASN A 366 -10.35 21.75 18.88
CA ASN A 366 -10.66 23.17 18.71
C ASN A 366 -12.17 23.45 18.65
N GLY A 367 -12.97 22.50 18.17
CA GLY A 367 -14.44 22.58 18.21
C GLY A 367 -15.01 22.44 19.63
N SER A 368 -14.26 21.89 20.60
CA SER A 368 -14.73 21.61 21.97
C SER A 368 -14.14 22.53 23.05
N MET A 369 -13.04 23.25 22.80
CA MET A 369 -12.35 24.07 23.80
C MET A 369 -12.12 25.49 23.27
N ALA A 370 -13.15 26.33 23.31
CA ALA A 370 -13.04 27.75 22.98
C ALA A 370 -12.48 28.58 24.15
N GLN A 371 -11.34 28.19 24.78
CA GLN A 371 -10.74 29.03 25.85
C GLN A 371 -9.31 28.66 26.32
N ASP A 372 -8.33 28.40 25.44
CA ASP A 372 -6.92 28.70 25.81
C ASP A 372 -5.98 28.71 24.58
N LYS A 373 -5.76 29.90 23.99
CA LYS A 373 -4.85 30.05 22.85
C LYS A 373 -3.40 30.10 23.34
N SER A 374 -2.77 28.95 23.49
CA SER A 374 -1.31 28.86 23.66
C SER A 374 -0.60 28.92 22.29
N ASN A 375 0.62 29.46 22.25
CA ASN A 375 1.46 29.62 21.05
C ASN A 375 1.69 28.35 20.20
N LYS A 376 1.34 27.14 20.69
CA LYS A 376 1.45 25.89 19.93
C LYS A 376 0.39 25.78 18.82
N ASP A 377 -0.81 26.34 19.02
CA ASP A 377 -1.90 26.29 18.02
C ASP A 377 -1.60 27.13 16.78
N LEU A 378 -0.79 28.20 16.94
CA LEU A 378 -0.42 29.09 15.84
C LEU A 378 0.60 28.48 14.87
N LEU A 379 1.42 27.54 15.34
CA LEU A 379 2.43 26.91 14.49
C LEU A 379 1.74 26.00 13.48
N HIS A 380 0.94 25.03 13.96
CA HIS A 380 0.24 24.04 13.14
C HIS A 380 -0.78 24.62 12.14
N ALA A 381 -1.37 25.78 12.44
CA ALA A 381 -2.26 26.49 11.53
C ALA A 381 -1.58 26.80 10.18
N LYS A 382 -0.27 27.11 10.19
CA LYS A 382 0.47 27.39 8.96
C LYS A 382 0.65 26.15 8.10
N GLU A 383 1.03 25.00 8.67
CA GLU A 383 1.18 23.77 7.89
C GLU A 383 -0.16 23.33 7.26
N ILE A 384 -1.28 23.54 7.95
CA ILE A 384 -2.63 23.26 7.41
C ILE A 384 -2.95 24.20 6.23
N GLU A 385 -2.65 25.49 6.34
CA GLU A 385 -2.83 26.44 5.23
C GLU A 385 -1.92 26.12 4.04
N TYR A 386 -0.66 25.76 4.30
CA TYR A 386 0.27 25.36 3.24
C TYR A 386 -0.17 24.07 2.55
N LEU A 387 -0.70 23.08 3.29
CA LEU A 387 -1.24 21.85 2.69
C LEU A 387 -2.39 22.16 1.72
N HIS A 388 -3.26 23.12 2.04
CA HIS A 388 -4.30 23.57 1.11
C HIS A 388 -3.71 24.20 -0.16
N CYS A 389 -2.66 25.01 -0.01
CA CYS A 389 -1.96 25.60 -1.16
C CYS A 389 -1.35 24.50 -2.06
N LEU A 390 -0.66 23.52 -1.46
CA LEU A 390 -0.10 22.37 -2.18
C LEU A 390 -1.18 21.56 -2.89
N TYR A 391 -2.32 21.32 -2.23
CA TYR A 391 -3.48 20.66 -2.83
C TYR A 391 -3.96 21.39 -4.09
N MET A 392 -4.13 22.72 -4.02
CA MET A 392 -4.58 23.52 -5.16
C MET A 392 -3.57 23.49 -6.33
N GLN A 393 -2.26 23.53 -6.02
CA GLN A 393 -1.21 23.42 -7.03
C GLN A 393 -1.23 22.06 -7.73
N LEU A 394 -1.29 20.97 -6.95
CA LEU A 394 -1.30 19.60 -7.48
C LEU A 394 -2.58 19.29 -8.26
N LEU A 395 -3.74 19.77 -7.79
CA LEU A 395 -5.01 19.64 -8.51
C LEU A 395 -4.94 20.35 -9.87
N ASN A 396 -4.45 21.59 -9.91
CA ASN A 396 -4.30 22.34 -11.16
C ASN A 396 -3.30 21.65 -12.11
N LYS A 397 -2.23 21.06 -11.58
CA LYS A 397 -1.26 20.32 -12.39
C LYS A 397 -1.88 19.07 -13.01
N ILE A 398 -2.64 18.29 -12.23
CA ILE A 398 -3.37 17.13 -12.75
C ILE A 398 -4.43 17.53 -13.77
N ASP A 399 -5.17 18.62 -13.56
CA ASP A 399 -6.12 19.15 -14.55
C ASP A 399 -5.45 19.36 -15.93
N GLN A 400 -4.26 19.97 -15.94
CA GLN A 400 -3.47 20.16 -17.16
C GLN A 400 -2.97 18.84 -17.76
N CYS A 401 -2.56 17.88 -16.92
CA CYS A 401 -2.14 16.55 -17.36
C CYS A 401 -3.29 15.79 -18.04
N LEU A 402 -4.48 15.80 -17.43
CA LEU A 402 -5.68 15.18 -17.97
C LEU A 402 -6.11 15.84 -19.29
N GLN A 403 -6.00 17.16 -19.40
CA GLN A 403 -6.27 17.88 -20.64
C GLN A 403 -5.31 17.47 -21.77
N LYS A 404 -4.00 17.35 -21.48
CA LYS A 404 -3.01 16.90 -22.47
C LYS A 404 -3.22 15.43 -22.87
N MET A 405 -3.62 14.59 -21.93
CA MET A 405 -4.00 13.21 -22.21
C MET A 405 -5.17 13.18 -23.20
N ASP A 406 -6.22 13.97 -22.97
CA ASP A 406 -7.39 14.04 -23.86
C ASP A 406 -7.01 14.49 -25.28
N GLN A 407 -6.15 15.52 -25.39
CA GLN A 407 -5.62 15.99 -26.68
C GLN A 407 -4.79 14.93 -27.42
N SER A 408 -4.01 14.13 -26.69
CA SER A 408 -3.18 13.07 -27.28
C SER A 408 -4.03 11.94 -27.84
N LEU A 409 -5.16 11.63 -27.19
CA LEU A 409 -6.10 10.59 -27.62
C LEU A 409 -6.93 11.01 -28.84
N ALA A 410 -7.25 12.30 -28.98
CA ALA A 410 -8.02 12.82 -30.11
C ALA A 410 -7.28 12.73 -31.47
N GLY A 411 -5.95 12.56 -31.45
CA GLY A 411 -5.11 12.53 -32.65
C GLY A 411 -4.65 11.13 -33.12
N GLN A 412 -4.94 10.07 -32.37
CA GLN A 412 -4.52 8.70 -32.70
C GLN A 412 -5.73 7.80 -32.95
N GLU A 413 -5.83 7.22 -34.16
CA GLU A 413 -6.59 5.98 -34.35
C GLU A 413 -5.86 4.88 -33.57
N MET A 414 -6.38 4.52 -32.40
CA MET A 414 -5.82 3.52 -31.51
C MET A 414 -5.82 2.14 -32.19
N MET A 415 -4.72 1.79 -32.84
CA MET A 415 -4.43 0.42 -33.26
C MET A 415 -4.09 -0.42 -32.03
N GLU A 416 -4.64 -1.64 -31.97
CA GLU A 416 -4.37 -2.62 -30.90
C GLU A 416 -2.86 -2.87 -30.77
N GLY A 417 -2.29 -2.60 -29.59
CA GLY A 417 -0.92 -2.97 -29.23
C GLY A 417 0.06 -1.83 -28.98
N ASP A 418 -0.33 -0.56 -29.16
CA ASP A 418 0.55 0.55 -28.78
C ASP A 418 0.67 0.65 -27.25
N ASN A 419 1.92 0.45 -26.76
CA ASN A 419 2.30 0.59 -25.36
C ASN A 419 1.99 2.01 -24.86
N LEU A 420 0.78 2.17 -24.33
CA LEU A 420 0.30 3.41 -23.71
C LEU A 420 1.15 3.80 -22.49
N TYR A 421 1.29 5.11 -22.33
CA TYR A 421 2.25 5.79 -21.46
C TYR A 421 2.27 5.25 -20.02
N PRO A 422 3.36 4.58 -19.59
CA PRO A 422 3.51 4.12 -18.21
C PRO A 422 3.39 5.26 -17.18
N GLY A 423 3.67 6.50 -17.58
CA GLY A 423 3.55 7.68 -16.73
C GLY A 423 2.12 7.99 -16.26
N TRP A 424 1.09 7.48 -16.92
CA TRP A 424 -0.32 7.76 -16.54
C TRP A 424 -0.84 6.84 -15.44
N SER A 425 -0.18 5.71 -15.18
CA SER A 425 -0.68 4.69 -14.24
C SER A 425 -0.88 5.20 -12.82
N HIS A 426 -0.16 6.26 -12.44
CA HIS A 426 -0.21 6.82 -11.09
C HIS A 426 -1.23 7.96 -10.92
N TYR A 427 -1.87 8.43 -12.01
CA TYR A 427 -2.79 9.58 -11.93
C TYR A 427 -4.00 9.26 -11.04
N LEU A 428 -4.52 8.03 -11.11
CA LEU A 428 -5.64 7.59 -10.28
C LEU A 428 -5.27 7.58 -8.79
N SER A 429 -4.06 7.14 -8.44
CA SER A 429 -3.55 7.16 -7.06
C SER A 429 -3.40 8.58 -6.52
N ILE A 430 -2.86 9.51 -7.33
CA ILE A 430 -2.74 10.92 -6.91
C ILE A 430 -4.13 11.56 -6.77
N LEU A 431 -5.07 11.29 -7.69
CA LEU A 431 -6.45 11.75 -7.58
C LEU A 431 -7.16 11.25 -6.32
N LYS A 432 -6.92 9.98 -5.93
CA LYS A 432 -7.41 9.43 -4.66
C LYS A 432 -6.88 10.24 -3.48
N GLU A 433 -5.58 10.52 -3.42
CA GLU A 433 -5.02 11.33 -2.33
C GLU A 433 -5.53 12.78 -2.34
N LEU A 434 -5.72 13.38 -3.51
CA LEU A 434 -6.36 14.70 -3.64
C LEU A 434 -7.81 14.68 -3.11
N TYR A 435 -8.60 13.64 -3.43
CA TYR A 435 -9.93 13.45 -2.84
C TYR A 435 -9.86 13.40 -1.31
N GLN A 436 -8.94 12.62 -0.79
CA GLN A 436 -8.74 12.46 0.65
C GLN A 436 -8.32 13.77 1.36
N ILE A 437 -7.49 14.60 0.72
CA ILE A 437 -7.12 15.93 1.23
C ILE A 437 -8.32 16.91 1.11
N SER A 438 -9.10 16.81 0.03
CA SER A 438 -10.24 17.71 -0.21
C SER A 438 -11.29 17.66 0.91
N LYS A 439 -11.41 16.51 1.60
CA LYS A 439 -12.28 16.35 2.77
C LYS A 439 -11.86 17.18 3.99
N LEU A 440 -10.68 17.79 3.99
CA LEU A 440 -10.19 18.65 5.08
C LEU A 440 -10.58 20.13 4.92
N TYR A 441 -11.01 20.55 3.73
CA TYR A 441 -11.20 21.97 3.39
C TYR A 441 -12.54 22.22 2.72
N ASP A 442 -13.23 23.26 3.17
CA ASP A 442 -14.51 23.66 2.60
C ASP A 442 -14.36 24.08 1.12
N GLY A 443 -15.24 23.54 0.26
CA GLY A 443 -15.26 23.81 -1.17
C GLY A 443 -14.13 23.19 -2.00
N ALA A 444 -13.16 22.49 -1.38
CA ALA A 444 -12.11 21.79 -2.11
C ALA A 444 -12.67 20.60 -2.91
N GLU A 445 -13.59 19.84 -2.30
CA GLU A 445 -14.23 18.69 -2.94
C GLU A 445 -14.99 19.08 -4.23
N GLU A 446 -15.74 20.19 -4.21
CA GLU A 446 -16.45 20.70 -5.39
C GLU A 446 -15.49 21.03 -6.56
N LYS A 447 -14.31 21.59 -6.24
CA LYS A 447 -13.28 21.89 -7.24
C LYS A 447 -12.72 20.62 -7.85
N LEU A 448 -12.40 19.61 -7.03
CA LEU A 448 -11.93 18.32 -7.52
C LEU A 448 -12.96 17.69 -8.46
N TRP A 449 -14.23 17.63 -8.05
CA TRP A 449 -15.29 17.06 -8.88
C TRP A 449 -15.54 17.87 -10.15
N SER A 450 -15.35 19.18 -10.14
CA SER A 450 -15.41 20.01 -11.35
C SER A 450 -14.32 19.63 -12.36
N VAL A 451 -13.08 19.39 -11.90
CA VAL A 451 -11.97 18.93 -12.76
C VAL A 451 -12.27 17.55 -13.32
N LEU A 452 -12.68 16.59 -12.48
CA LEU A 452 -12.98 15.23 -12.91
C LEU A 452 -14.16 15.16 -13.89
N ARG A 453 -15.20 15.98 -13.68
CA ARG A 453 -16.35 16.06 -14.59
C ARG A 453 -15.95 16.63 -15.96
N ARG A 454 -15.09 17.64 -15.99
CA ARG A 454 -14.58 18.24 -17.24
C ARG A 454 -13.83 17.22 -18.08
N HIS A 455 -13.08 16.35 -17.41
CA HIS A 455 -12.21 15.34 -18.00
C HIS A 455 -12.80 13.93 -17.91
N ARG A 456 -14.13 13.80 -17.94
CA ARG A 456 -14.84 12.53 -17.72
C ARG A 456 -14.30 11.37 -18.56
N ASN A 457 -14.05 11.60 -19.86
CA ASN A 457 -13.62 10.56 -20.78
C ASN A 457 -12.26 9.96 -20.41
N VAL A 458 -11.27 10.81 -20.12
CA VAL A 458 -9.93 10.36 -19.73
C VAL A 458 -9.93 9.74 -18.34
N VAL A 459 -10.75 10.23 -17.40
CA VAL A 459 -10.92 9.61 -16.08
C VAL A 459 -11.49 8.20 -16.22
N CYS A 460 -12.52 8.00 -17.06
CA CYS A 460 -13.07 6.67 -17.33
C CYS A 460 -12.03 5.73 -17.95
N LEU A 461 -11.20 6.24 -18.88
CA LEU A 461 -10.11 5.47 -19.47
C LEU A 461 -9.06 5.07 -18.43
N LEU A 462 -8.67 5.99 -17.53
CA LEU A 462 -7.72 5.71 -16.46
C LEU A 462 -8.23 4.59 -15.54
N ILE A 463 -9.53 4.60 -15.20
CA ILE A 463 -10.16 3.56 -14.41
C ILE A 463 -10.05 2.21 -15.13
N VAL A 464 -10.52 2.10 -16.37
CA VAL A 464 -10.57 0.82 -17.11
C VAL A 464 -9.17 0.23 -17.35
N ARG A 465 -8.14 1.08 -17.49
CA ARG A 465 -6.78 0.66 -17.85
C ARG A 465 -5.86 0.41 -16.67
N TYR A 466 -5.95 1.21 -15.62
CA TYR A 466 -4.94 1.25 -14.56
C TYR A 466 -5.47 0.96 -13.16
N ALA A 467 -6.80 0.88 -12.97
CA ALA A 467 -7.34 0.47 -11.69
C ALA A 467 -6.94 -0.99 -11.38
N LYS A 468 -6.46 -1.24 -10.16
CA LYS A 468 -6.12 -2.59 -9.70
C LYS A 468 -7.12 -3.04 -8.64
N ARG A 469 -7.36 -4.35 -8.56
CA ARG A 469 -8.21 -4.98 -7.52
C ARG A 469 -7.74 -4.69 -6.09
N THR A 470 -6.43 -4.49 -5.90
CA THR A 470 -5.83 -4.16 -4.60
C THR A 470 -6.08 -2.73 -4.13
N ASP A 471 -6.52 -1.84 -5.04
CA ASP A 471 -6.69 -0.44 -4.74
C ASP A 471 -8.11 -0.16 -4.19
N GLU A 472 -8.23 0.87 -3.35
CA GLU A 472 -9.51 1.31 -2.80
C GLU A 472 -10.19 2.30 -3.74
N HIS A 473 -11.13 1.81 -4.57
CA HIS A 473 -11.87 2.64 -5.53
C HIS A 473 -13.19 3.20 -4.98
N GLN A 474 -13.54 2.97 -3.71
CA GLN A 474 -14.84 3.37 -3.16
C GLN A 474 -15.13 4.88 -3.30
N TRP A 475 -14.08 5.70 -3.28
CA TRP A 475 -14.19 7.16 -3.37
C TRP A 475 -14.80 7.66 -4.69
N ILE A 476 -14.70 6.89 -5.78
CA ILE A 476 -15.25 7.28 -7.09
C ILE A 476 -16.61 6.63 -7.38
N LEU A 477 -16.96 5.53 -6.69
CA LEU A 477 -18.19 4.76 -6.96
C LEU A 477 -19.47 5.58 -6.69
N GLU A 478 -19.45 6.46 -5.70
CA GLU A 478 -20.61 7.26 -5.32
C GLU A 478 -20.87 8.43 -6.29
N HIS A 479 -19.89 8.79 -7.12
CA HIS A 479 -19.93 9.99 -7.96
C HIS A 479 -20.17 9.67 -9.44
N ARG A 480 -21.37 9.16 -9.75
CA ARG A 480 -21.77 8.65 -11.07
C ARG A 480 -21.59 9.63 -12.24
N PHE A 481 -21.57 10.94 -11.99
CA PHE A 481 -21.40 11.97 -13.01
C PHE A 481 -19.98 12.04 -13.61
N VAL A 482 -18.98 11.44 -12.95
CA VAL A 482 -17.60 11.40 -13.46
C VAL A 482 -17.22 10.04 -14.08
N THR A 483 -18.12 9.06 -14.02
CA THR A 483 -17.95 7.73 -14.59
C THR A 483 -18.90 7.52 -15.79
N ASN A 484 -18.63 6.50 -16.60
CA ASN A 484 -19.49 6.00 -17.66
C ASN A 484 -19.78 4.50 -17.46
N PHE A 485 -20.67 3.92 -18.27
CA PHE A 485 -21.02 2.50 -18.19
C PHE A 485 -19.79 1.60 -18.11
N GLU A 486 -18.83 1.74 -19.03
CA GLU A 486 -17.70 0.82 -19.10
C GLU A 486 -16.77 0.92 -17.88
N SER A 487 -16.51 2.14 -17.38
CA SER A 487 -15.75 2.31 -16.13
C SER A 487 -16.48 1.73 -14.92
N ARG A 488 -17.81 1.84 -14.84
CA ARG A 488 -18.61 1.27 -13.74
C ARG A 488 -18.68 -0.25 -13.81
N ARG A 489 -18.92 -0.79 -15.01
CA ARG A 489 -18.83 -2.23 -15.30
C ARG A 489 -17.46 -2.77 -14.90
N HIS A 490 -16.37 -2.11 -15.30
CA HIS A 490 -15.02 -2.52 -14.94
C HIS A 490 -14.80 -2.55 -13.42
N LEU A 491 -15.17 -1.47 -12.71
CA LEU A 491 -15.10 -1.40 -11.24
C LEU A 491 -15.94 -2.49 -10.55
N ALA A 492 -17.14 -2.76 -11.06
CA ALA A 492 -18.03 -3.81 -10.56
C ALA A 492 -17.45 -5.22 -10.80
N MET A 493 -16.89 -5.47 -12.00
CA MET A 493 -16.24 -6.74 -12.35
C MET A 493 -14.98 -7.02 -11.51
N MET A 494 -14.28 -5.98 -11.05
CA MET A 494 -13.15 -6.14 -10.12
C MET A 494 -13.56 -6.58 -8.71
N MET A 495 -14.84 -6.51 -8.34
CA MET A 495 -15.34 -6.99 -7.05
C MET A 495 -15.58 -8.51 -7.03
N PHE A 496 -15.54 -9.16 -8.20
CA PHE A 496 -15.54 -10.61 -8.34
C PHE A 496 -14.11 -11.17 -8.26
N PRO A 497 -13.96 -12.42 -7.78
CA PRO A 497 -12.66 -13.10 -7.72
C PRO A 497 -12.03 -13.23 -9.11
N GLU A 498 -10.70 -13.27 -9.16
CA GLU A 498 -10.00 -13.66 -10.38
C GLU A 498 -10.23 -15.15 -10.63
N VAL A 499 -10.81 -15.46 -11.78
CA VAL A 499 -10.96 -16.83 -12.25
C VAL A 499 -9.57 -17.31 -12.68
N LYS A 500 -9.03 -18.31 -11.98
CA LYS A 500 -7.81 -18.99 -12.41
C LYS A 500 -8.17 -19.96 -13.54
N GLU A 501 -7.27 -20.12 -14.51
CA GLU A 501 -7.45 -21.08 -15.62
C GLU A 501 -7.07 -22.52 -15.24
N ASP A 502 -6.76 -22.78 -13.97
CA ASP A 502 -6.40 -24.09 -13.47
C ASP A 502 -7.64 -24.99 -13.38
N TYR A 503 -7.86 -25.78 -14.43
CA TYR A 503 -9.00 -26.71 -14.53
C TYR A 503 -9.11 -27.69 -13.34
N GLU A 504 -8.03 -27.95 -12.61
CA GLU A 504 -8.01 -28.82 -11.42
C GLU A 504 -8.71 -28.20 -10.19
N GLU A 505 -8.93 -26.88 -10.15
CA GLU A 505 -9.60 -26.19 -9.05
C GLU A 505 -11.11 -25.98 -9.28
N LEU A 506 -11.66 -26.37 -10.44
CA LEU A 506 -13.07 -26.14 -10.80
C LEU A 506 -14.05 -26.96 -9.94
N HIS A 507 -15.21 -26.37 -9.64
CA HIS A 507 -16.30 -27.11 -8.99
C HIS A 507 -17.01 -28.02 -9.99
N GLU A 508 -16.79 -29.34 -9.86
CA GLU A 508 -17.33 -30.35 -10.76
C GLU A 508 -18.80 -30.70 -10.48
N MET A 509 -19.60 -30.74 -11.55
CA MET A 509 -21.02 -31.02 -11.51
C MET A 509 -21.39 -32.06 -12.58
N LEU A 510 -21.98 -33.17 -12.14
CA LEU A 510 -22.43 -34.26 -13.02
C LEU A 510 -23.96 -34.45 -12.87
N ILE A 511 -24.72 -34.00 -13.87
CA ILE A 511 -26.19 -33.84 -13.74
C ILE A 511 -26.96 -34.71 -14.72
N ASP A 512 -28.06 -35.30 -14.26
CA ASP A 512 -29.07 -35.93 -15.13
C ASP A 512 -29.97 -34.85 -15.76
N ARG A 513 -30.08 -34.81 -17.11
CA ARG A 513 -30.99 -33.88 -17.81
C ARG A 513 -32.43 -33.96 -17.30
N SER A 514 -32.90 -35.13 -16.86
CA SER A 514 -34.26 -35.33 -16.34
C SER A 514 -34.48 -34.73 -14.95
N GLN A 515 -33.41 -34.48 -14.19
CA GLN A 515 -33.43 -33.91 -12.84
C GLN A 515 -32.69 -32.57 -12.76
N LEU A 516 -32.55 -31.88 -13.90
CA LEU A 516 -31.68 -30.72 -14.10
C LEU A 516 -31.71 -29.73 -12.92
N LEU A 517 -32.87 -29.19 -12.55
CA LEU A 517 -32.96 -28.14 -11.55
C LEU A 517 -32.66 -28.65 -10.13
N ALA A 518 -33.12 -29.86 -9.79
CA ALA A 518 -32.97 -30.42 -8.46
C ALA A 518 -31.51 -30.79 -8.17
N GLU A 519 -30.85 -31.49 -9.10
CA GLU A 519 -29.43 -31.84 -8.96
C GLU A 519 -28.54 -30.58 -9.04
N SER A 520 -28.83 -29.62 -9.94
CA SER A 520 -28.11 -28.34 -9.98
C SER A 520 -28.16 -27.61 -8.64
N PHE A 521 -29.33 -27.56 -8.01
CA PHE A 521 -29.50 -26.96 -6.69
C PHE A 521 -28.70 -27.71 -5.63
N GLU A 522 -28.71 -29.04 -5.64
CA GLU A 522 -28.00 -29.84 -4.64
C GLU A 522 -26.48 -29.64 -4.69
N TYR A 523 -25.89 -29.58 -5.88
CA TYR A 523 -24.47 -29.28 -6.06
C TYR A 523 -24.12 -27.86 -5.56
N ILE A 524 -24.81 -26.84 -6.08
CA ILE A 524 -24.50 -25.44 -5.74
C ILE A 524 -24.79 -25.12 -4.28
N ALA A 525 -25.88 -25.65 -3.69
CA ALA A 525 -26.25 -25.37 -2.31
C ALA A 525 -25.30 -26.01 -1.27
N ARG A 526 -24.54 -27.03 -1.66
CA ARG A 526 -23.53 -27.68 -0.81
C ARG A 526 -22.11 -27.19 -1.06
N ALA A 527 -21.90 -26.39 -2.10
CA ALA A 527 -20.61 -25.83 -2.42
C ALA A 527 -20.22 -24.75 -1.41
N GLU A 528 -18.95 -24.74 -1.01
CA GLU A 528 -18.37 -23.61 -0.28
C GLU A 528 -18.16 -22.44 -1.27
N PRO A 529 -18.39 -21.17 -0.86
CA PRO A 529 -18.25 -20.01 -1.75
C PRO A 529 -16.92 -19.97 -2.51
N GLU A 530 -15.82 -20.28 -1.82
CA GLU A 530 -14.46 -20.28 -2.39
C GLU A 530 -14.31 -21.31 -3.52
N SER A 531 -15.04 -22.43 -3.47
CA SER A 531 -15.02 -23.43 -4.53
C SER A 531 -15.74 -22.94 -5.79
N LEU A 532 -16.78 -22.12 -5.63
CA LEU A 532 -17.49 -21.50 -6.76
C LEU A 532 -16.69 -20.37 -7.40
N HIS A 533 -15.78 -19.74 -6.64
CA HIS A 533 -14.89 -18.69 -7.14
C HIS A 533 -13.88 -19.19 -8.17
N ALA A 534 -13.50 -20.47 -8.11
CA ALA A 534 -12.59 -21.08 -9.07
C ALA A 534 -13.24 -21.33 -10.44
N GLY A 535 -14.58 -21.35 -10.51
CA GLY A 535 -15.35 -21.65 -11.72
C GLY A 535 -16.06 -23.01 -11.65
N LEU A 536 -16.82 -23.32 -12.69
CA LEU A 536 -17.64 -24.53 -12.77
C LEU A 536 -17.15 -25.46 -13.89
N PHE A 537 -17.12 -26.75 -13.62
CA PHE A 537 -16.96 -27.80 -14.61
C PHE A 537 -18.25 -28.62 -14.68
N MET A 538 -18.82 -28.79 -15.87
CA MET A 538 -20.18 -29.30 -16.05
C MET A 538 -20.24 -30.43 -17.08
N GLU A 539 -20.84 -31.56 -16.69
CA GLU A 539 -21.08 -32.73 -17.54
C GLU A 539 -22.50 -33.29 -17.35
N PHE A 540 -23.13 -33.71 -18.45
CA PHE A 540 -24.40 -34.43 -18.39
C PHE A 540 -24.16 -35.94 -18.29
N LYS A 541 -24.91 -36.62 -17.41
CA LYS A 541 -24.79 -38.07 -17.21
C LYS A 541 -25.08 -38.81 -18.52
N ASN A 542 -24.20 -39.74 -18.87
CA ASN A 542 -24.27 -40.58 -20.07
C ASN A 542 -24.08 -39.82 -21.40
N GLU A 543 -23.49 -38.62 -21.38
CA GLU A 543 -23.11 -37.87 -22.58
C GLU A 543 -21.58 -37.75 -22.67
N GLU A 544 -21.05 -37.85 -23.89
CA GLU A 544 -19.60 -37.71 -24.14
C GLU A 544 -19.15 -36.25 -24.29
N ALA A 545 -20.10 -35.31 -24.40
CA ALA A 545 -19.82 -33.90 -24.60
C ALA A 545 -19.29 -33.27 -23.31
N THR A 546 -18.14 -32.61 -23.41
CA THR A 546 -17.50 -31.88 -22.30
C THR A 546 -17.00 -30.51 -22.76
N GLY A 547 -16.72 -29.62 -21.80
CA GLY A 547 -16.10 -28.32 -22.04
C GLY A 547 -17.04 -27.11 -22.01
N PRO A 548 -16.56 -25.92 -22.40
CA PRO A 548 -17.25 -24.64 -22.16
C PRO A 548 -18.64 -24.53 -22.79
N GLY A 549 -18.90 -25.24 -23.89
CA GLY A 549 -20.20 -25.26 -24.56
C GLY A 549 -21.29 -25.93 -23.69
N VAL A 550 -20.94 -27.01 -22.99
CA VAL A 550 -21.85 -27.74 -22.10
C VAL A 550 -22.23 -26.87 -20.90
N LEU A 551 -21.27 -26.13 -20.34
CA LEU A 551 -21.53 -25.17 -19.27
C LEU A 551 -22.51 -24.06 -19.70
N ARG A 552 -22.34 -23.50 -20.91
CA ARG A 552 -23.27 -22.50 -21.45
C ARG A 552 -24.67 -23.07 -21.66
N GLU A 553 -24.76 -24.29 -22.18
CA GLU A 553 -26.04 -25.01 -22.34
C GLU A 553 -26.71 -25.20 -20.98
N TRP A 554 -25.96 -25.66 -19.97
CA TRP A 554 -26.47 -25.82 -18.61
C TRP A 554 -27.01 -24.51 -18.03
N PHE A 555 -26.28 -23.39 -18.15
CA PHE A 555 -26.78 -22.07 -17.72
C PHE A 555 -28.10 -21.71 -18.40
N LEU A 556 -28.20 -21.91 -19.72
CA LEU A 556 -29.43 -21.64 -20.47
C LEU A 556 -30.61 -22.47 -19.93
N LEU A 557 -30.42 -23.78 -19.78
CA LEU A 557 -31.46 -24.70 -19.35
C LEU A 557 -31.88 -24.44 -17.89
N VAL A 558 -30.92 -24.17 -17.00
CA VAL A 558 -31.20 -23.85 -15.59
C VAL A 558 -31.92 -22.51 -15.47
N CYS A 559 -31.52 -21.47 -16.21
CA CYS A 559 -32.24 -20.20 -16.22
C CYS A 559 -33.69 -20.38 -16.71
N GLN A 560 -33.92 -21.16 -17.78
CA GLN A 560 -35.28 -21.50 -18.23
C GLN A 560 -36.09 -22.23 -17.16
N ALA A 561 -35.47 -23.17 -16.45
CA ALA A 561 -36.11 -23.90 -15.36
C ALA A 561 -36.43 -22.97 -14.15
N ILE A 562 -35.53 -22.06 -13.77
CA ILE A 562 -35.72 -21.12 -12.66
C ILE A 562 -36.93 -20.20 -12.92
N PHE A 563 -37.09 -19.71 -14.15
CA PHE A 563 -38.22 -18.84 -14.52
C PHE A 563 -39.47 -19.60 -14.98
N ASN A 564 -39.46 -20.93 -14.94
CA ASN A 564 -40.64 -21.73 -15.25
C ASN A 564 -41.71 -21.52 -14.16
N PRO A 565 -42.94 -21.10 -14.53
CA PRO A 565 -44.03 -20.89 -13.56
C PRO A 565 -44.35 -22.12 -12.69
N GLN A 566 -44.05 -23.34 -13.16
CA GLN A 566 -44.27 -24.57 -12.40
C GLN A 566 -43.36 -24.71 -11.16
N ASN A 567 -42.19 -24.07 -11.15
CA ASN A 567 -41.24 -24.14 -10.05
C ASN A 567 -41.47 -23.07 -8.98
N ALA A 568 -42.38 -22.12 -9.23
CA ALA A 568 -42.81 -21.09 -8.28
C ALA A 568 -41.69 -20.25 -7.63
N LEU A 569 -40.53 -20.10 -8.28
CA LEU A 569 -39.43 -19.26 -7.76
C LEU A 569 -39.61 -17.79 -8.13
N PHE A 570 -40.08 -17.52 -9.35
CA PHE A 570 -40.31 -16.20 -9.91
C PHE A 570 -41.69 -16.10 -10.56
N VAL A 571 -42.20 -14.89 -10.69
CA VAL A 571 -43.49 -14.57 -11.32
C VAL A 571 -43.26 -13.52 -12.41
N ALA A 572 -43.77 -13.78 -13.61
CA ALA A 572 -43.67 -12.83 -14.71
C ALA A 572 -44.45 -11.54 -14.40
N CYS A 573 -43.88 -10.39 -14.77
CA CYS A 573 -44.54 -9.10 -14.63
C CYS A 573 -45.79 -9.05 -15.53
N PRO A 574 -46.97 -8.66 -15.00
CA PRO A 574 -48.21 -8.65 -15.78
C PRO A 574 -48.17 -7.70 -16.99
N THR A 575 -47.42 -6.61 -16.89
CA THR A 575 -47.34 -5.54 -17.90
C THR A 575 -46.17 -5.71 -18.86
N ASP A 576 -45.13 -6.47 -18.47
CA ASP A 576 -43.94 -6.72 -19.28
C ASP A 576 -43.48 -8.18 -19.07
N ARG A 577 -43.85 -9.07 -20.00
CA ARG A 577 -43.53 -10.50 -19.90
C ARG A 577 -42.04 -10.82 -20.00
N ARG A 578 -41.18 -9.83 -20.27
CA ARG A 578 -39.72 -9.99 -20.24
C ARG A 578 -39.15 -9.77 -18.83
N ARG A 579 -39.91 -9.18 -17.91
CA ARG A 579 -39.49 -8.91 -16.53
C ARG A 579 -40.08 -9.93 -15.58
N PHE A 580 -39.30 -10.34 -14.59
CA PHE A 580 -39.71 -11.31 -13.57
C PHE A 580 -39.48 -10.71 -12.18
N PHE A 581 -40.41 -11.00 -11.27
CA PHE A 581 -40.29 -10.67 -9.85
C PHE A 581 -40.03 -11.95 -9.06
N PRO A 582 -39.24 -11.90 -7.97
CA PRO A 582 -39.21 -13.00 -7.01
C PRO A 582 -40.64 -13.32 -6.57
N ASN A 583 -40.97 -14.61 -6.45
CA ASN A 583 -42.28 -15.00 -5.91
C ASN A 583 -42.44 -14.34 -4.53
N PRO A 584 -43.58 -13.70 -4.21
CA PRO A 584 -43.82 -13.10 -2.89
C PRO A 584 -43.62 -14.06 -1.70
N ALA A 585 -43.74 -15.37 -1.92
CA ALA A 585 -43.42 -16.39 -0.92
C ALA A 585 -41.91 -16.55 -0.65
N SER A 586 -41.05 -16.07 -1.55
CA SER A 586 -39.59 -16.12 -1.48
C SER A 586 -39.03 -14.83 -0.88
N LYS A 587 -38.12 -14.95 0.09
CA LYS A 587 -37.45 -13.77 0.68
C LYS A 587 -36.27 -13.32 -0.18
N VAL A 588 -36.30 -12.07 -0.63
CA VAL A 588 -35.21 -11.42 -1.40
C VAL A 588 -33.87 -11.45 -0.66
N SER A 589 -33.88 -11.48 0.68
CA SER A 589 -32.66 -11.57 1.50
C SER A 589 -31.81 -12.81 1.22
N HIS A 590 -32.41 -13.94 0.83
CA HIS A 590 -31.65 -15.15 0.49
C HIS A 590 -30.97 -15.03 -0.87
N PHE A 591 -31.64 -14.41 -1.85
CA PHE A 591 -31.04 -14.08 -3.14
C PHE A 591 -29.85 -13.14 -2.98
N ALA A 592 -30.04 -12.08 -2.17
CA ALA A 592 -28.97 -11.14 -1.84
C ALA A 592 -27.79 -11.85 -1.15
N LYS A 593 -28.05 -12.76 -0.20
CA LYS A 593 -26.98 -13.52 0.44
C LYS A 593 -26.19 -14.36 -0.58
N GLY A 594 -26.87 -15.14 -1.41
CA GLY A 594 -26.21 -15.95 -2.44
C GLY A 594 -25.36 -15.13 -3.40
N PHE A 595 -25.83 -13.95 -3.80
CA PHE A 595 -25.01 -13.02 -4.60
C PHE A 595 -23.77 -12.52 -3.86
N ALA A 596 -23.90 -12.17 -2.58
CA ALA A 596 -22.77 -11.71 -1.76
C ALA A 596 -21.70 -12.77 -1.56
N ASP A 597 -22.09 -14.05 -1.51
CA ASP A 597 -21.18 -15.19 -1.37
C ASP A 597 -20.30 -15.39 -2.64
N ILE A 598 -20.73 -14.91 -3.81
CA ILE A 598 -19.96 -14.99 -5.07
C ILE A 598 -18.94 -13.84 -5.22
N LEU A 599 -19.09 -12.75 -4.48
CA LEU A 599 -18.12 -11.66 -4.50
C LEU A 599 -16.85 -12.06 -3.76
N SER A 600 -15.72 -11.42 -4.09
CA SER A 600 -14.44 -11.66 -3.37
C SER A 600 -14.54 -11.34 -1.88
N ASN A 601 -15.49 -10.49 -1.50
CA ASN A 601 -15.78 -10.15 -0.12
C ASN A 601 -17.26 -9.73 -0.01
N SER A 602 -18.01 -10.36 0.88
CA SER A 602 -19.44 -10.09 1.06
C SER A 602 -19.77 -8.63 1.41
N LYS A 603 -18.81 -7.89 2.01
CA LYS A 603 -18.93 -6.44 2.27
C LYS A 603 -18.97 -5.61 0.98
N LEU A 604 -18.52 -6.15 -0.15
CA LEU A 604 -18.56 -5.48 -1.44
C LEU A 604 -19.95 -5.43 -2.06
N GLN A 605 -20.91 -6.22 -1.58
CA GLN A 605 -22.26 -6.25 -2.11
C GLN A 605 -22.90 -4.87 -2.20
N GLN A 606 -22.79 -4.08 -1.13
CA GLN A 606 -23.36 -2.74 -1.11
C GLN A 606 -22.70 -1.85 -2.17
N TYR A 607 -21.38 -1.90 -2.29
CA TYR A 607 -20.62 -1.12 -3.24
C TYR A 607 -20.90 -1.54 -4.70
N PHE A 608 -21.13 -2.83 -4.94
CA PHE A 608 -21.48 -3.36 -6.26
C PHE A 608 -22.77 -2.71 -6.80
N PHE A 609 -23.83 -2.67 -6.00
CA PHE A 609 -25.08 -2.06 -6.45
C PHE A 609 -25.05 -0.53 -6.41
N GLN A 610 -24.25 0.07 -5.52
CA GLN A 610 -24.07 1.53 -5.49
C GLN A 610 -23.32 2.06 -6.70
N SER A 611 -22.38 1.28 -7.25
CA SER A 611 -21.55 1.68 -8.38
C SER A 611 -22.26 1.63 -9.72
N LEU A 612 -23.41 0.96 -9.82
CA LEU A 612 -24.17 0.76 -11.06
C LEU A 612 -25.44 1.61 -11.11
N ASP A 613 -25.76 2.13 -12.30
CA ASP A 613 -27.11 2.59 -12.64
C ASP A 613 -28.04 1.39 -12.86
N LEU A 614 -29.36 1.61 -12.83
CA LEU A 614 -30.33 0.52 -13.00
C LEU A 614 -30.17 -0.16 -14.37
N GLU A 615 -29.90 0.64 -15.39
CA GLU A 615 -29.69 0.19 -16.77
C GLU A 615 -28.33 -0.51 -16.96
N ASP A 616 -27.32 -0.20 -16.13
CA ASP A 616 -25.99 -0.81 -16.26
C ASP A 616 -26.06 -2.31 -16.01
N LEU A 617 -26.82 -2.76 -15.00
CA LEU A 617 -26.96 -4.19 -14.72
C LEU A 617 -27.68 -4.92 -15.86
N ASP A 618 -28.69 -4.28 -16.47
CA ASP A 618 -29.38 -4.82 -17.63
C ASP A 618 -28.42 -5.00 -18.81
N TRP A 619 -27.59 -3.98 -19.10
CA TRP A 619 -26.57 -4.03 -20.14
C TRP A 619 -25.45 -5.04 -19.85
N MET A 620 -25.07 -5.22 -18.57
CA MET A 620 -24.09 -6.23 -18.17
C MET A 620 -24.62 -7.66 -18.39
N LEU A 621 -25.91 -7.91 -18.15
CA LEU A 621 -26.50 -9.24 -18.26
C LEU A 621 -26.94 -9.60 -19.68
N HIS A 622 -27.52 -8.65 -20.41
CA HIS A 622 -28.15 -8.90 -21.71
C HIS A 622 -27.38 -8.30 -22.89
N GLY A 623 -26.34 -7.49 -22.67
CA GLY A 623 -25.62 -6.79 -23.74
C GLY A 623 -26.42 -5.63 -24.34
N SER A 624 -25.93 -5.08 -25.45
CA SER A 624 -26.60 -4.00 -26.18
C SER A 624 -27.78 -4.52 -27.00
N GLU A 625 -28.89 -3.77 -26.98
CA GLU A 625 -30.02 -3.98 -27.88
C GLU A 625 -29.82 -3.35 -29.27
N ASP A 626 -28.69 -2.67 -29.49
CA ASP A 626 -28.39 -1.99 -30.74
C ASP A 626 -28.42 -2.94 -31.94
N THR A 627 -28.76 -2.37 -33.09
CA THR A 627 -28.73 -3.10 -34.35
C THR A 627 -27.30 -3.51 -34.71
N LEU A 628 -27.11 -4.78 -35.04
CA LEU A 628 -25.82 -5.31 -35.48
C LEU A 628 -25.38 -4.62 -36.79
N SER A 629 -24.32 -3.79 -36.70
CA SER A 629 -23.66 -3.21 -37.87
C SER A 629 -22.89 -4.30 -38.60
N VAL A 630 -23.17 -4.44 -39.90
CA VAL A 630 -22.52 -5.45 -40.74
C VAL A 630 -21.08 -5.03 -41.05
N GLU A 631 -20.83 -3.72 -41.13
CA GLU A 631 -19.51 -3.14 -41.34
C GLU A 631 -18.59 -3.42 -40.14
N ASP A 632 -19.08 -3.20 -38.92
CA ASP A 632 -18.35 -3.51 -37.69
C ASP A 632 -18.11 -5.03 -37.56
N TRP A 633 -19.13 -5.84 -37.86
CA TRP A 633 -19.02 -7.30 -37.87
C TRP A 633 -17.92 -7.76 -38.83
N LYS A 634 -17.93 -7.24 -40.06
CA LYS A 634 -16.95 -7.56 -41.08
C LYS A 634 -15.54 -7.14 -40.67
N ALA A 635 -15.37 -5.95 -40.07
CA ALA A 635 -14.08 -5.44 -39.61
C ALA A 635 -13.44 -6.32 -38.51
N HIS A 636 -14.26 -7.03 -37.73
CA HIS A 636 -13.82 -7.92 -36.65
C HIS A 636 -13.83 -9.40 -37.03
N THR A 637 -13.91 -9.71 -38.33
CA THR A 637 -13.90 -11.09 -38.86
C THR A 637 -12.62 -11.39 -39.62
N GLU A 638 -11.97 -12.49 -39.27
CA GLU A 638 -10.82 -13.06 -39.95
C GLU A 638 -11.21 -14.29 -40.79
N TYR A 639 -10.44 -14.55 -41.85
CA TYR A 639 -10.74 -15.59 -42.83
C TYR A 639 -9.62 -16.63 -42.89
N ASN A 640 -9.98 -17.91 -42.82
CA ASN A 640 -9.04 -19.03 -42.86
C ASN A 640 -9.43 -20.00 -43.97
N GLY A 641 -8.56 -20.14 -44.97
CA GLY A 641 -8.85 -20.92 -46.18
C GLY A 641 -9.77 -20.20 -47.19
N TYR A 642 -10.24 -19.00 -46.83
CA TYR A 642 -10.80 -17.99 -47.73
C TYR A 642 -9.96 -16.71 -47.65
N SER A 643 -10.02 -15.90 -48.69
CA SER A 643 -9.54 -14.51 -48.72
C SER A 643 -10.72 -13.54 -48.69
N GLU A 644 -10.51 -12.30 -48.23
CA GLU A 644 -11.57 -11.27 -48.25
C GLU A 644 -12.07 -10.98 -49.68
N THR A 645 -11.22 -11.23 -50.69
CA THR A 645 -11.54 -11.07 -52.12
C THR A 645 -12.29 -12.26 -52.73
N ASP A 646 -12.46 -13.35 -52.00
CA ASP A 646 -13.16 -14.53 -52.52
C ASP A 646 -14.66 -14.25 -52.70
N ILE A 647 -15.21 -14.78 -53.79
CA ILE A 647 -16.59 -14.50 -54.16
C ILE A 647 -17.60 -14.99 -53.11
N GLN A 648 -17.30 -16.11 -52.42
CA GLN A 648 -18.13 -16.62 -51.34
C GLN A 648 -18.17 -15.69 -50.11
N ILE A 649 -17.06 -14.99 -49.82
CA ILE A 649 -17.03 -14.00 -48.72
C ILE A 649 -17.83 -12.75 -49.10
N SER A 650 -17.72 -12.31 -50.36
CA SER A 650 -18.57 -11.23 -50.88
C SER A 650 -20.06 -11.61 -50.79
N TRP A 651 -20.43 -12.82 -51.22
CA TRP A 651 -21.81 -13.30 -51.13
C TRP A 651 -22.30 -13.38 -49.68
N PHE A 652 -21.48 -13.90 -48.76
CA PHE A 652 -21.83 -13.97 -47.34
C PHE A 652 -22.25 -12.61 -46.79
N TRP A 653 -21.39 -11.60 -46.92
CA TRP A 653 -21.66 -10.27 -46.35
C TRP A 653 -22.80 -9.55 -47.07
N GLU A 654 -22.98 -9.76 -48.37
CA GLU A 654 -24.13 -9.23 -49.11
C GLU A 654 -25.45 -9.85 -48.61
N ILE A 655 -25.47 -11.17 -48.38
CA ILE A 655 -26.63 -11.86 -47.83
C ILE A 655 -26.91 -11.37 -46.40
N VAL A 656 -25.90 -11.29 -45.53
CA VAL A 656 -26.03 -10.78 -44.15
C VAL A 656 -26.52 -9.33 -44.13
N GLY A 657 -26.04 -8.50 -45.08
CA GLY A 657 -26.54 -7.15 -45.30
C GLY A 657 -28.04 -7.10 -45.63
N SER A 658 -28.55 -8.10 -46.34
CA SER A 658 -29.98 -8.21 -46.69
C SER A 658 -30.86 -8.84 -45.60
N MET A 659 -30.27 -9.48 -44.58
CA MET A 659 -31.01 -10.11 -43.48
C MET A 659 -31.73 -9.09 -42.58
N THR A 660 -32.85 -9.50 -41.99
CA THR A 660 -33.52 -8.73 -40.93
C THR A 660 -32.68 -8.67 -39.66
N ALA A 661 -32.96 -7.71 -38.77
CA ALA A 661 -32.27 -7.60 -37.50
C ALA A 661 -32.36 -8.89 -36.66
N ASP A 662 -33.52 -9.55 -36.67
CA ASP A 662 -33.71 -10.82 -35.94
C ASP A 662 -32.93 -11.97 -36.59
N GLN A 663 -32.91 -12.07 -37.92
CA GLN A 663 -32.08 -13.07 -38.61
C GLN A 663 -30.60 -12.90 -38.32
N ARG A 664 -30.10 -11.65 -38.29
CA ARG A 664 -28.70 -11.36 -37.91
C ARG A 664 -28.40 -11.80 -36.48
N LYS A 665 -29.33 -11.59 -35.54
CA LYS A 665 -29.19 -12.05 -34.15
C LYS A 665 -29.16 -13.59 -34.06
N VAL A 666 -30.01 -14.29 -34.82
CA VAL A 666 -29.98 -15.76 -34.87
C VAL A 666 -28.68 -16.26 -35.50
N LEU A 667 -28.18 -15.61 -36.57
CA LEU A 667 -26.90 -15.96 -37.17
C LEU A 667 -25.72 -15.74 -36.20
N LEU A 668 -25.73 -14.61 -35.47
CA LEU A 668 -24.72 -14.32 -34.46
C LEU A 668 -24.73 -15.40 -33.37
N PHE A 669 -25.93 -15.76 -32.89
CA PHE A 669 -26.10 -16.82 -31.90
C PHE A 669 -25.64 -18.18 -32.43
N PHE A 670 -25.97 -18.53 -33.67
CA PHE A 670 -25.51 -19.75 -34.30
C PHE A 670 -23.98 -19.80 -34.36
N TRP A 671 -23.32 -18.69 -34.69
CA TRP A 671 -21.87 -18.60 -34.81
C TRP A 671 -21.16 -18.60 -33.45
N THR A 672 -21.68 -17.88 -32.45
CA THR A 672 -20.93 -17.55 -31.22
C THR A 672 -21.59 -18.02 -29.93
N SER A 673 -22.83 -18.48 -29.99
CA SER A 673 -23.76 -18.63 -28.85
C SER A 673 -24.01 -17.32 -28.08
N VAL A 674 -23.76 -16.17 -28.70
CA VAL A 674 -24.05 -14.82 -28.17
C VAL A 674 -25.24 -14.24 -28.94
N LYS A 675 -26.30 -13.84 -28.24
CA LYS A 675 -27.52 -13.29 -28.87
C LYS A 675 -27.49 -11.77 -29.01
N TYR A 676 -26.75 -11.11 -28.13
CA TYR A 676 -26.61 -9.66 -28.04
C TYR A 676 -25.14 -9.34 -27.78
N LEU A 677 -24.60 -8.36 -28.49
CA LEU A 677 -23.20 -7.99 -28.34
C LEU A 677 -22.96 -7.29 -27.00
N PRO A 678 -21.73 -7.32 -26.49
CA PRO A 678 -21.28 -6.36 -25.49
C PRO A 678 -21.57 -4.92 -25.94
N VAL A 679 -21.67 -3.98 -25.00
CA VAL A 679 -21.93 -2.56 -25.31
C VAL A 679 -20.82 -1.97 -26.20
N GLU A 680 -19.63 -2.56 -26.16
CA GLU A 680 -18.49 -2.18 -26.98
C GLU A 680 -18.64 -2.61 -28.45
N GLY A 681 -19.64 -3.41 -28.81
CA GLY A 681 -19.81 -3.99 -30.14
C GLY A 681 -18.98 -5.27 -30.35
N PHE A 682 -18.58 -5.55 -31.59
CA PHE A 682 -17.85 -6.78 -31.92
C PHE A 682 -16.45 -6.84 -31.28
N ARG A 683 -15.80 -5.70 -31.06
CA ARG A 683 -14.52 -5.62 -30.32
C ARG A 683 -14.61 -6.07 -28.86
N GLY A 684 -15.81 -6.05 -28.27
CA GLY A 684 -16.02 -6.46 -26.87
C GLY A 684 -16.06 -7.98 -26.71
N LEU A 685 -16.08 -8.73 -27.81
CA LEU A 685 -16.10 -10.18 -27.78
C LEU A 685 -14.76 -10.74 -27.27
N ALA A 686 -14.82 -11.84 -26.54
CA ALA A 686 -13.65 -12.50 -25.96
C ALA A 686 -12.65 -13.03 -27.02
N SER A 687 -13.07 -13.13 -28.27
CA SER A 687 -12.24 -13.55 -29.40
C SER A 687 -12.72 -12.85 -30.66
N ARG A 688 -11.78 -12.62 -31.60
CA ARG A 688 -12.14 -12.31 -32.99
C ARG A 688 -12.99 -13.42 -33.60
N LEU A 689 -13.77 -13.05 -34.59
CA LEU A 689 -14.65 -13.95 -35.31
C LEU A 689 -13.90 -14.57 -36.48
N TYR A 690 -14.13 -15.85 -36.74
CA TYR A 690 -13.43 -16.54 -37.81
C TYR A 690 -14.39 -17.21 -38.78
N ILE A 691 -14.13 -17.04 -40.08
CA ILE A 691 -14.76 -17.81 -41.14
C ILE A 691 -13.75 -18.79 -41.73
N TYR A 692 -14.08 -20.08 -41.64
CA TYR A 692 -13.26 -21.18 -42.15
C TYR A 692 -13.88 -21.80 -43.40
N ARG A 693 -13.03 -22.07 -44.39
CA ARG A 693 -13.42 -22.89 -45.53
C ARG A 693 -13.57 -24.35 -45.12
N SER A 694 -14.77 -24.90 -45.30
CA SER A 694 -15.01 -26.33 -45.13
C SER A 694 -14.54 -27.12 -46.35
N LEU A 695 -13.95 -28.30 -46.11
CA LEU A 695 -13.59 -29.28 -47.14
C LEU A 695 -14.75 -30.23 -47.48
N GLU A 696 -15.88 -30.09 -46.80
CA GLU A 696 -17.07 -30.88 -47.06
C GLU A 696 -17.75 -30.50 -48.40
N PRO A 697 -18.61 -31.38 -48.95
CA PRO A 697 -19.31 -31.13 -50.21
C PRO A 697 -20.11 -29.81 -50.20
N GLY A 698 -20.22 -29.16 -51.36
CA GLY A 698 -20.88 -27.86 -51.56
C GLY A 698 -22.38 -27.79 -51.21
N ASP A 699 -22.99 -28.92 -50.84
CA ASP A 699 -24.41 -29.00 -50.49
C ASP A 699 -24.67 -28.95 -48.97
N ARG A 700 -23.61 -29.12 -48.14
CA ARG A 700 -23.70 -29.11 -46.68
C ARG A 700 -24.11 -27.73 -46.14
N LEU A 701 -24.84 -27.75 -45.02
CA LEU A 701 -25.14 -26.54 -44.26
C LEU A 701 -23.86 -25.96 -43.63
N PRO A 702 -23.83 -24.65 -43.34
CA PRO A 702 -22.78 -24.10 -42.50
C PRO A 702 -22.79 -24.78 -41.13
N SER A 703 -21.62 -24.94 -40.53
CA SER A 703 -21.46 -25.43 -39.16
C SER A 703 -20.74 -24.38 -38.33
N SER A 704 -20.94 -24.42 -37.01
CA SER A 704 -20.27 -23.50 -36.08
C SER A 704 -19.54 -24.26 -34.99
N HIS A 705 -18.44 -23.68 -34.53
CA HIS A 705 -17.76 -24.08 -33.31
C HIS A 705 -17.75 -22.86 -32.38
N THR A 706 -18.83 -22.72 -31.61
CA THR A 706 -19.11 -21.52 -30.82
C THR A 706 -18.12 -21.30 -29.66
N CYS A 707 -17.41 -22.35 -29.23
CA CYS A 707 -16.28 -22.23 -28.31
C CYS A 707 -15.10 -21.43 -28.89
N PHE A 708 -14.93 -21.45 -30.22
CA PHE A 708 -13.82 -20.82 -30.94
C PHE A 708 -14.27 -19.71 -31.88
N PHE A 709 -15.53 -19.28 -31.77
CA PHE A 709 -16.09 -18.17 -32.54
C PHE A 709 -15.90 -18.38 -34.04
N ARG A 710 -16.07 -19.64 -34.47
CA ARG A 710 -15.75 -20.12 -35.82
C ARG A 710 -17.02 -20.52 -36.54
N LEU A 711 -17.20 -19.97 -37.73
CA LEU A 711 -18.20 -20.37 -38.71
C LEU A 711 -17.51 -21.08 -39.87
N CYS A 712 -17.98 -22.26 -40.24
CA CYS A 712 -17.43 -23.08 -41.30
C CYS A 712 -18.46 -23.26 -42.41
N PHE A 713 -18.10 -22.99 -43.66
CA PHE A 713 -18.97 -23.32 -44.80
C PHE A 713 -18.17 -23.71 -46.04
N PRO A 714 -18.72 -24.60 -46.89
CA PRO A 714 -18.06 -25.04 -48.11
C PRO A 714 -18.12 -23.95 -49.19
N ALA A 715 -17.33 -24.11 -50.25
CA ALA A 715 -17.36 -23.19 -51.38
C ALA A 715 -18.64 -23.39 -52.20
N TYR A 716 -19.73 -22.74 -51.80
CA TYR A 716 -21.02 -22.82 -52.49
C TYR A 716 -20.89 -22.45 -53.97
N SER A 717 -21.69 -23.11 -54.81
CA SER A 717 -21.65 -22.97 -56.27
C SER A 717 -22.31 -21.68 -56.77
N SER A 718 -23.20 -21.08 -55.98
CA SER A 718 -23.87 -19.81 -56.30
C SER A 718 -24.32 -19.09 -55.02
N MET A 719 -24.53 -17.78 -55.13
CA MET A 719 -25.11 -16.95 -54.06
C MET A 719 -26.49 -17.44 -53.63
N ALA A 720 -27.31 -17.95 -54.55
CA ALA A 720 -28.64 -18.46 -54.24
C ALA A 720 -28.60 -19.68 -53.31
N VAL A 721 -27.68 -20.63 -53.58
CA VAL A 721 -27.46 -21.80 -52.71
C VAL A 721 -26.98 -21.34 -51.33
N MET A 722 -26.02 -20.42 -51.28
CA MET A 722 -25.52 -19.89 -50.01
C MET A 722 -26.63 -19.20 -49.20
N LYS A 723 -27.47 -18.41 -49.87
CA LYS A 723 -28.61 -17.72 -49.24
C LYS A 723 -29.59 -18.71 -48.65
N GLU A 724 -30.01 -19.72 -49.41
CA GLU A 724 -30.92 -20.77 -48.93
C GLU A 724 -30.36 -21.48 -47.70
N ARG A 725 -29.06 -21.82 -47.72
CA ARG A 725 -28.38 -22.51 -46.61
C ARG A 725 -28.25 -21.62 -45.36
N LEU A 726 -27.96 -20.33 -45.53
CA LEU A 726 -27.95 -19.36 -44.43
C LEU A 726 -29.35 -19.12 -43.87
N GLU A 727 -30.37 -18.99 -44.73
CA GLU A 727 -31.76 -18.81 -44.30
C GLU A 727 -32.23 -19.97 -43.40
N LEU A 728 -31.86 -21.21 -43.74
CA LEU A 728 -32.15 -22.40 -42.93
C LEU A 728 -31.56 -22.30 -41.52
N ILE A 729 -30.27 -21.99 -41.38
CA ILE A 729 -29.63 -21.91 -40.05
C ILE A 729 -30.09 -20.67 -39.25
N THR A 730 -30.65 -19.66 -39.91
CA THR A 730 -31.24 -18.48 -39.23
C THR A 730 -32.69 -18.67 -38.78
N GLN A 731 -33.27 -19.86 -38.94
CA GLN A 731 -34.57 -20.19 -38.35
C GLN A 731 -34.39 -20.49 -36.87
N GLU A 732 -35.19 -19.86 -36.00
CA GLU A 732 -34.97 -19.85 -34.54
C GLU A 732 -34.87 -21.27 -33.92
N HIS A 733 -35.64 -22.23 -34.43
CA HIS A 733 -35.64 -23.62 -33.96
C HIS A 733 -34.42 -24.45 -34.42
N ILE A 734 -33.72 -24.02 -35.48
CA ILE A 734 -32.52 -24.68 -36.01
C ILE A 734 -31.27 -23.98 -35.44
N GLY A 735 -31.21 -22.64 -35.57
CA GLY A 735 -30.08 -21.85 -35.12
C GLY A 735 -29.84 -21.87 -33.61
N CYS A 736 -30.85 -22.21 -32.81
CA CYS A 736 -30.73 -22.37 -31.37
C CYS A 736 -30.62 -23.83 -30.90
N SER A 737 -30.61 -24.80 -31.82
CA SER A 737 -30.45 -26.21 -31.49
C SER A 737 -28.97 -26.56 -31.39
N PHE A 738 -28.52 -27.09 -30.26
CA PHE A 738 -27.13 -27.49 -30.03
C PHE A 738 -26.80 -28.81 -30.76
N GLY A 739 -27.08 -28.91 -32.06
CA GLY A 739 -26.79 -30.09 -32.89
C GLY A 739 -27.80 -31.23 -32.75
N THR A 740 -29.02 -30.96 -32.31
CA THR A 740 -30.08 -31.97 -32.10
C THR A 740 -30.92 -32.30 -33.35
N TRP A 741 -30.41 -32.07 -34.57
CA TRP A 741 -31.16 -32.29 -35.83
C TRP A 741 -30.36 -32.98 -36.91
#